data_AF-A0A7W8NU57-F1
#
_entry.id   AF-A0A7W8NU57-F1
#
_cell.length_a   1.000
_cell.length_b   1.000
_cell.length_c   1.000
_cell.angle_alpha   90.00
_cell.angle_beta   90.00
_cell.angle_gamma   90.00
#
_symmetry.space_group_name_H-M   'P 1'
#
loop_
_entity.id
_entity.type
_entity.pdbx_description
1 polymer ?
#
loop_
_entity_poly.entity_id
_entity_poly.type
_entity_poly.pdbx_seq_one_letter_code
_entity_poly.pdbx_strand_id
1 'polypeptide(L)'
;MFLINPNGVIFGAGSRVDVNGLVASSLNISNADFLAGKNIFSGSDSAGKVSNQGTITTPSGGQIFLIGPSVENSGIISSPNGDVVLAAGKSVQLFDSADPNVQVVVSAPSDQALNLGSIVAQGGRVGVYGALINQRGIINANSAVRGENGKIVLKASDTTMVEAGSVTSATGSNLNSGGEIMLLGAKVGVAGNAVVDASGESGGGKVLVGGDYQGKNAAVMNADAVYVGQDATIRADATQNGNGGTVVVWGRDATRMYGTLTARGGAAGGNGGLVETSGGYLDVAGARVNTSAAAGKIGNWLLDPYDIAVVSGRGGALTDVATFDTGPASGVTSIGADLISESMSNVVLQAKHDITFNSAIFNSANVSLTAQAGNDIQVNAPIDMYGGITLSANDAASGSASGTGGVTVANLGGIDALSTYGSNATLKGSYVTINGAVSMSGGNFDAHATVAGGVITLGANGNISSSAGSNSSLSFTADNINLNGSVTGSIINIDTYSTSTGINLGAKVAGQLSLTNAELNRLDAPILNIGQNTSHSAALTVASAIDLTNSAAGYQQLNLRGNLITVSDALKTRGQLTLDGMSGSVSGAGPVTANSLVVNAGSVALTGSNMAGGISGSATTGNFGFTAANDLTINGNISGATGISLTAGGNINQNNNTTLTTPLLSVAAPGSANLSGTANRIGALTAPGIGSLTVNNADSIALKAITLTGIGSGGAINVTTPGNIAVDGVVDAKTQNISLSANNISGAGTLAGQALTLNTTGGVGSAASALLTRVAELTATNTAGANSVAPINIANTGNNTNVLIVHDVQQVDAGGGNGGAIKIANTGGMTTAGTVSTGAGAITLQANGPLAVNGQVLSDSGSIALISGPGYNPDNTLTIGNAAVVKSTNGTVAMTATAYTQNGGTVTDRNGPVTATLIPKPTPETPSDACAAAPNSPLCGALSLPTIAELARPAQVAINEVVTTLNAVNGQNSNRDEGFSKAEEDAGDGALEAAVEQYRKLARPPRQ
;
A
#
# COMPACT_ATOMS: atom_id res chain seq x y z
N MET A 1 -48.25 39.02 -41.60
CA MET A 1 -49.66 38.94 -42.01
C MET A 1 -50.38 37.96 -41.10
N PHE A 2 -51.54 38.33 -40.56
CA PHE A 2 -52.45 37.40 -39.85
C PHE A 2 -53.68 37.15 -40.72
N LEU A 3 -54.03 35.88 -40.93
CA LEU A 3 -55.22 35.42 -41.64
C LEU A 3 -55.99 34.48 -40.72
N ILE A 4 -57.07 34.98 -40.12
CA ILE A 4 -57.91 34.23 -39.18
C ILE A 4 -59.25 33.94 -39.84
N ASN A 5 -59.58 32.68 -40.08
CA ASN A 5 -60.86 32.27 -40.66
C ASN A 5 -61.37 30.95 -40.05
N PRO A 6 -62.37 31.00 -39.15
CA PRO A 6 -62.93 29.81 -38.51
C PRO A 6 -63.48 28.74 -39.46
N ASN A 7 -63.84 29.10 -40.69
CA ASN A 7 -64.32 28.15 -41.70
C ASN A 7 -63.19 27.30 -42.30
N GLY A 8 -61.93 27.66 -42.05
CA GLY A 8 -60.74 27.06 -42.64
C GLY A 8 -60.01 27.99 -43.59
N VAL A 9 -58.78 27.61 -43.94
CA VAL A 9 -57.90 28.33 -44.86
C VAL A 9 -57.28 27.33 -45.84
N ILE A 10 -57.39 27.59 -47.14
CA ILE A 10 -56.79 26.75 -48.18
C ILE A 10 -55.94 27.62 -49.11
N PHE A 11 -54.66 27.30 -49.20
CA PHE A 11 -53.75 27.79 -50.23
C PHE A 11 -53.69 26.72 -51.33
N GLY A 12 -54.49 26.88 -52.39
CA GLY A 12 -54.64 25.87 -53.44
C GLY A 12 -53.38 25.63 -54.29
N ALA A 13 -53.36 24.55 -55.06
CA ALA A 13 -52.24 24.24 -55.95
C ALA A 13 -51.92 25.41 -56.91
N GLY A 14 -50.63 25.76 -57.02
CA GLY A 14 -50.17 26.91 -57.82
C GLY A 14 -50.33 28.28 -57.14
N SER A 15 -50.96 28.37 -55.96
CA SER A 15 -50.97 29.61 -55.18
C SER A 15 -49.57 29.96 -54.67
N ARG A 16 -49.28 31.26 -54.56
CA ARG A 16 -48.00 31.78 -54.07
C ARG A 16 -48.23 32.88 -53.03
N VAL A 17 -47.62 32.72 -51.86
CA VAL A 17 -47.68 33.67 -50.75
C VAL A 17 -46.26 34.07 -50.38
N ASP A 18 -45.86 35.30 -50.72
CA ASP A 18 -44.55 35.86 -50.39
C ASP A 18 -44.73 36.97 -49.34
N VAL A 19 -44.26 36.74 -48.12
CA VAL A 19 -44.43 37.67 -46.99
C VAL A 19 -43.18 37.70 -46.10
N ASN A 20 -43.10 38.63 -45.14
CA ASN A 20 -42.06 38.61 -44.11
C ASN A 20 -42.45 37.75 -42.87
N GLY A 21 -43.71 37.32 -42.83
CA GLY A 21 -44.24 36.43 -41.81
C GLY A 21 -45.73 36.19 -42.02
N LEU A 22 -46.18 34.97 -41.76
CA LEU A 22 -47.54 34.50 -41.92
C LEU A 22 -48.02 33.81 -40.64
N VAL A 23 -49.17 34.20 -40.14
CA VAL A 23 -49.97 33.39 -39.23
C VAL A 23 -51.31 33.13 -39.93
N ALA A 24 -51.57 31.88 -40.31
CA ALA A 24 -52.83 31.46 -40.90
C ALA A 24 -53.52 30.48 -39.96
N SER A 25 -54.67 30.89 -39.42
CA SER A 25 -55.37 30.14 -38.38
C SER A 25 -56.85 29.97 -38.69
N SER A 26 -57.38 28.77 -38.43
CA SER A 26 -58.82 28.54 -38.29
C SER A 26 -59.30 28.67 -36.84
N LEU A 27 -58.38 28.75 -35.89
CA LEU A 27 -58.69 29.11 -34.51
C LEU A 27 -58.71 30.64 -34.35
N ASN A 28 -59.60 31.15 -33.51
CA ASN A 28 -59.71 32.58 -33.23
C ASN A 28 -58.66 33.03 -32.21
N ILE A 29 -58.22 34.29 -32.30
CA ILE A 29 -57.41 34.98 -31.28
C ILE A 29 -58.23 36.15 -30.75
N SER A 30 -58.27 36.35 -29.43
CA SER A 30 -58.99 37.49 -28.88
C SER A 30 -58.25 38.78 -29.20
N ASN A 31 -58.97 39.90 -29.37
CA ASN A 31 -58.33 41.21 -29.57
C ASN A 31 -57.40 41.56 -28.40
N ALA A 32 -57.77 41.19 -27.17
CA ALA A 32 -56.96 41.44 -25.99
C ALA A 32 -55.63 40.69 -26.05
N ASP A 33 -55.66 39.40 -26.41
CA ASP A 33 -54.45 38.58 -26.55
C ASP A 33 -53.59 39.07 -27.71
N PHE A 34 -54.19 39.35 -28.88
CA PHE A 34 -53.50 39.89 -30.04
C PHE A 34 -52.77 41.22 -29.74
N LEU A 35 -53.47 42.17 -29.10
CA LEU A 35 -52.89 43.47 -28.72
C LEU A 35 -51.84 43.34 -27.61
N ALA A 36 -51.97 42.33 -26.74
CA ALA A 36 -50.98 42.02 -25.72
C ALA A 36 -49.78 41.22 -26.26
N GLY A 37 -49.74 40.92 -27.56
CA GLY A 37 -48.71 40.08 -28.18
C GLY A 37 -48.76 38.61 -27.74
N LYS A 38 -49.87 38.17 -27.15
CA LYS A 38 -50.09 36.79 -26.71
C LYS A 38 -50.69 35.99 -27.85
N ASN A 39 -49.93 35.05 -28.39
CA ASN A 39 -50.38 34.16 -29.46
C ASN A 39 -51.20 32.98 -28.90
N ILE A 40 -52.35 33.29 -28.30
CA ILE A 40 -53.29 32.32 -27.73
C ILE A 40 -54.48 32.18 -28.69
N PHE A 41 -54.60 30.99 -29.29
CA PHE A 41 -55.65 30.68 -30.24
C PHE A 41 -56.63 29.65 -29.65
N SER A 42 -57.92 29.83 -29.93
CA SER A 42 -58.99 28.92 -29.51
C SER A 42 -60.10 28.86 -30.55
N GLY A 43 -60.67 27.69 -30.79
CA GLY A 43 -61.76 27.49 -31.76
C GLY A 43 -62.86 26.58 -31.23
N SER A 44 -64.04 26.67 -31.83
CA SER A 44 -65.15 25.75 -31.57
C SER A 44 -64.87 24.36 -32.15
N ASP A 45 -65.69 23.38 -31.81
CA ASP A 45 -65.58 22.02 -32.37
C ASP A 45 -65.70 21.99 -33.90
N SER A 46 -66.35 23.00 -34.48
CA SER A 46 -66.59 23.17 -35.92
C SER A 46 -65.49 23.93 -36.68
N ALA A 47 -64.37 24.30 -36.05
CA ALA A 47 -63.29 25.02 -36.73
C ALA A 47 -62.74 24.22 -37.93
N GLY A 48 -62.57 24.88 -39.08
CA GLY A 48 -62.16 24.25 -40.33
C GLY A 48 -60.68 23.90 -40.41
N LYS A 49 -60.28 23.20 -41.48
CA LYS A 49 -58.90 22.80 -41.73
C LYS A 49 -58.05 23.96 -42.27
N VAL A 50 -56.75 23.96 -41.96
CA VAL A 50 -55.74 24.79 -42.66
C VAL A 50 -54.92 23.90 -43.60
N SER A 51 -54.94 24.18 -44.89
CA SER A 51 -54.25 23.38 -45.91
C SER A 51 -53.38 24.23 -46.83
N ASN A 52 -52.13 23.84 -47.00
CA ASN A 52 -51.22 24.40 -48.00
C ASN A 52 -50.92 23.38 -49.10
N GLN A 53 -51.32 23.69 -50.33
CA GLN A 53 -51.00 22.97 -51.57
C GLN A 53 -50.15 23.83 -52.52
N GLY A 54 -49.97 25.12 -52.21
CA GLY A 54 -49.17 26.07 -52.98
C GLY A 54 -47.78 26.29 -52.38
N THR A 55 -47.21 27.46 -52.65
CA THR A 55 -45.89 27.87 -52.14
C THR A 55 -46.04 29.05 -51.18
N ILE A 56 -45.55 28.88 -49.94
CA ILE A 56 -45.49 29.94 -48.93
C ILE A 56 -44.01 30.24 -48.63
N THR A 57 -43.57 31.49 -48.81
CA THR A 57 -42.17 31.88 -48.67
C THR A 57 -41.99 33.12 -47.78
N THR A 58 -40.97 33.06 -46.93
CA THR A 58 -40.39 34.18 -46.17
C THR A 58 -38.90 34.32 -46.53
N PRO A 59 -38.54 35.13 -47.55
CA PRO A 59 -37.22 35.08 -48.18
C PRO A 59 -36.02 35.49 -47.31
N SER A 60 -36.25 36.23 -46.23
CA SER A 60 -35.19 36.80 -45.38
C SER A 60 -35.31 36.36 -43.92
N GLY A 61 -35.86 35.17 -43.69
CA GLY A 61 -36.33 34.75 -42.37
C GLY A 61 -37.72 35.28 -42.05
N GLY A 62 -38.19 35.01 -40.83
CA GLY A 62 -39.55 35.30 -40.41
C GLY A 62 -40.25 34.08 -39.83
N GLN A 63 -41.56 34.18 -39.63
CA GLN A 63 -42.37 33.13 -38.99
C GLN A 63 -43.51 32.70 -39.91
N ILE A 64 -43.73 31.40 -40.07
CA ILE A 64 -44.88 30.83 -40.79
C ILE A 64 -45.60 29.87 -39.84
N PHE A 65 -46.75 30.29 -39.30
CA PHE A 65 -47.57 29.48 -38.39
C PHE A 65 -48.89 29.10 -39.06
N LEU A 66 -49.15 27.80 -39.20
CA LEU A 66 -50.42 27.25 -39.67
C LEU A 66 -51.12 26.57 -38.49
N ILE A 67 -52.32 27.04 -38.13
CA ILE A 67 -52.98 26.69 -36.88
C ILE A 67 -54.44 26.28 -37.11
N GLY A 68 -54.86 25.12 -36.61
CA GLY A 68 -56.25 24.66 -36.74
C GLY A 68 -56.48 23.30 -36.11
N PRO A 69 -57.69 22.73 -36.06
CA PRO A 69 -57.87 21.34 -35.60
C PRO A 69 -57.22 20.31 -36.52
N SER A 70 -57.14 20.62 -37.82
CA SER A 70 -56.40 19.84 -38.82
C SER A 70 -55.53 20.79 -39.64
N VAL A 71 -54.24 20.45 -39.75
CA VAL A 71 -53.25 21.22 -40.52
C VAL A 71 -52.59 20.28 -41.52
N GLU A 72 -52.63 20.62 -42.81
CA GLU A 72 -51.99 19.84 -43.86
C GLU A 72 -51.07 20.69 -44.73
N ASN A 73 -49.86 20.20 -44.98
CA ASN A 73 -48.98 20.72 -46.00
C ASN A 73 -48.72 19.64 -47.07
N SER A 74 -49.25 19.85 -48.28
CA SER A 74 -48.91 19.08 -49.48
C SER A 74 -48.14 19.91 -50.51
N GLY A 75 -47.93 21.20 -50.25
CA GLY A 75 -47.17 22.14 -51.06
C GLY A 75 -45.74 22.38 -50.53
N ILE A 76 -45.25 23.60 -50.68
CA ILE A 76 -43.90 24.03 -50.23
C ILE A 76 -44.05 25.17 -49.23
N ILE A 77 -43.37 25.05 -48.09
CA ILE A 77 -43.17 26.13 -47.11
C ILE A 77 -41.68 26.38 -47.00
N SER A 78 -41.23 27.62 -47.23
CA SER A 78 -39.81 27.98 -47.22
C SER A 78 -39.56 29.25 -46.38
N SER A 79 -38.80 29.10 -45.30
CA SER A 79 -38.42 30.18 -44.37
C SER A 79 -36.97 30.06 -43.90
N PRO A 80 -35.96 30.34 -44.76
CA PRO A 80 -34.54 30.27 -44.37
C PRO A 80 -34.24 31.15 -43.15
N ASN A 81 -33.53 30.63 -42.15
CA ASN A 81 -33.23 31.24 -40.85
C ASN A 81 -34.47 31.68 -40.04
N GLY A 82 -35.66 31.20 -40.39
CA GLY A 82 -36.91 31.52 -39.72
C GLY A 82 -37.57 30.32 -39.06
N ASP A 83 -38.79 30.53 -38.57
CA ASP A 83 -39.56 29.54 -37.83
C ASP A 83 -40.79 29.10 -38.63
N VAL A 84 -40.98 27.78 -38.76
CA VAL A 84 -42.21 27.21 -39.33
C VAL A 84 -42.90 26.38 -38.26
N VAL A 85 -44.17 26.66 -37.96
CA VAL A 85 -44.97 25.90 -37.01
C VAL A 85 -46.26 25.41 -37.66
N LEU A 86 -46.50 24.09 -37.60
CA LEU A 86 -47.80 23.49 -37.87
C LEU A 86 -48.41 23.06 -36.53
N ALA A 87 -49.51 23.66 -36.11
CA ALA A 87 -50.15 23.36 -34.82
C ALA A 87 -51.59 22.90 -35.01
N ALA A 88 -51.81 21.59 -34.81
CA ALA A 88 -53.11 20.96 -34.83
C ALA A 88 -53.72 20.91 -33.40
N GLY A 89 -54.88 21.51 -33.19
CA GLY A 89 -55.56 21.51 -31.88
C GLY A 89 -56.81 22.38 -31.82
N LYS A 90 -57.54 22.28 -30.69
CA LYS A 90 -58.68 23.16 -30.37
C LYS A 90 -58.27 24.43 -29.63
N SER A 91 -57.19 24.36 -28.86
CA SER A 91 -56.53 25.52 -28.26
C SER A 91 -55.01 25.39 -28.39
N VAL A 92 -54.38 26.44 -28.90
CA VAL A 92 -52.94 26.49 -29.18
C VAL A 92 -52.38 27.75 -28.55
N GLN A 93 -51.33 27.59 -27.73
CA GLN A 93 -50.59 28.68 -27.15
C GLN A 93 -49.13 28.62 -27.63
N LEU A 94 -48.73 29.62 -28.41
CA LEU A 94 -47.37 29.78 -28.90
C LEU A 94 -46.63 30.76 -27.96
N PHE A 95 -45.73 30.23 -27.12
CA PHE A 95 -44.94 31.05 -26.19
C PHE A 95 -43.65 31.57 -26.86
N ASP A 96 -42.84 30.65 -27.37
CA ASP A 96 -41.59 30.92 -28.10
C ASP A 96 -41.35 29.72 -29.03
N SER A 97 -40.92 29.97 -30.27
CA SER A 97 -40.49 28.92 -31.21
C SER A 97 -39.16 28.27 -30.80
N ALA A 98 -38.38 28.92 -29.92
CA ALA A 98 -37.13 28.39 -29.36
C ALA A 98 -37.36 27.30 -28.32
N ASP A 99 -38.49 27.36 -27.61
CA ASP A 99 -38.82 26.49 -26.49
C ASP A 99 -39.61 25.25 -26.98
N PRO A 100 -39.19 24.01 -26.65
CA PRO A 100 -39.99 22.81 -26.91
C PRO A 100 -41.38 22.81 -26.21
N ASN A 101 -41.66 23.81 -25.37
CA ASN A 101 -42.93 24.04 -24.70
C ASN A 101 -43.98 24.81 -25.51
N VAL A 102 -44.01 24.71 -26.85
CA VAL A 102 -45.25 25.04 -27.56
C VAL A 102 -46.36 24.13 -27.03
N GLN A 103 -47.37 24.72 -26.40
CA GLN A 103 -48.46 23.98 -25.75
C GLN A 103 -49.68 24.00 -26.65
N VAL A 104 -50.04 22.85 -27.20
CA VAL A 104 -51.41 22.59 -27.63
C VAL A 104 -52.19 22.24 -26.37
N VAL A 105 -52.89 23.24 -25.83
CA VAL A 105 -53.51 23.18 -24.49
C VAL A 105 -54.73 22.25 -24.50
N VAL A 106 -55.47 22.21 -25.60
CA VAL A 106 -56.61 21.31 -25.78
C VAL A 106 -56.50 20.65 -27.15
N SER A 107 -56.38 19.33 -27.17
CA SER A 107 -56.39 18.51 -28.39
C SER A 107 -57.47 17.43 -28.27
N ALA A 108 -58.23 17.24 -29.35
CA ALA A 108 -59.06 16.06 -29.52
C ALA A 108 -58.22 14.93 -30.14
N PRO A 109 -58.54 13.65 -29.90
CA PRO A 109 -57.80 12.53 -30.48
C PRO A 109 -57.72 12.55 -32.02
N SER A 110 -58.65 13.24 -32.69
CA SER A 110 -58.67 13.40 -34.15
C SER A 110 -57.84 14.58 -34.68
N ASP A 111 -57.30 15.44 -33.82
CA ASP A 111 -56.58 16.64 -34.25
C ASP A 111 -55.23 16.24 -34.88
N GLN A 112 -55.05 16.54 -36.17
CA GLN A 112 -53.98 15.98 -36.98
C GLN A 112 -53.15 17.05 -37.68
N ALA A 113 -51.83 16.95 -37.55
CA ALA A 113 -50.87 17.64 -38.41
C ALA A 113 -50.28 16.64 -39.41
N LEU A 114 -50.45 16.91 -40.70
CA LEU A 114 -50.00 16.05 -41.80
C LEU A 114 -49.06 16.83 -42.73
N ASN A 115 -47.85 16.32 -42.93
CA ASN A 115 -46.93 16.85 -43.94
C ASN A 115 -46.69 15.81 -45.04
N LEU A 116 -47.22 16.08 -46.23
CA LEU A 116 -46.99 15.34 -47.48
C LEU A 116 -45.98 16.06 -48.38
N GLY A 117 -45.86 17.38 -48.23
CA GLY A 117 -45.04 18.27 -49.05
C GLY A 117 -43.66 18.55 -48.46
N SER A 118 -43.16 19.76 -48.67
CA SER A 118 -41.83 20.19 -48.21
C SER A 118 -41.93 21.36 -47.24
N ILE A 119 -41.20 21.29 -46.13
CA ILE A 119 -40.97 22.37 -45.18
C ILE A 119 -39.46 22.61 -45.11
N VAL A 120 -39.01 23.81 -45.49
CA VAL A 120 -37.59 24.18 -45.56
C VAL A 120 -37.35 25.42 -44.71
N ALA A 121 -36.64 25.26 -43.60
CA ALA A 121 -36.21 26.33 -42.70
C ALA A 121 -34.71 26.22 -42.44
N GLN A 122 -33.88 26.34 -43.48
CA GLN A 122 -32.42 26.19 -43.40
C GLN A 122 -31.83 27.09 -42.30
N GLY A 123 -31.07 26.54 -41.35
CA GLY A 123 -30.55 27.27 -40.18
C GLY A 123 -31.59 27.70 -39.15
N GLY A 124 -32.88 27.53 -39.45
CA GLY A 124 -34.02 27.93 -38.65
C GLY A 124 -34.66 26.78 -37.87
N ARG A 125 -35.95 26.91 -37.57
CA ARG A 125 -36.68 25.97 -36.72
C ARG A 125 -37.97 25.48 -37.36
N VAL A 126 -38.29 24.21 -37.14
CA VAL A 126 -39.57 23.62 -37.54
C VAL A 126 -40.24 22.95 -36.35
N GLY A 127 -41.47 23.35 -36.04
CA GLY A 127 -42.31 22.74 -35.02
C GLY A 127 -43.57 22.14 -35.64
N VAL A 128 -43.89 20.89 -35.30
CA VAL A 128 -45.14 20.24 -35.69
C VAL A 128 -45.78 19.70 -34.42
N TYR A 129 -47.00 20.13 -34.14
CA TYR A 129 -47.73 19.83 -32.90
C TYR A 129 -49.14 19.33 -33.22
N GLY A 130 -49.64 18.35 -32.48
CA GLY A 130 -50.97 17.77 -32.72
C GLY A 130 -51.35 16.69 -31.71
N ALA A 131 -52.53 16.08 -31.84
CA ALA A 131 -52.77 14.77 -31.21
C ALA A 131 -52.16 13.65 -32.06
N LEU A 132 -52.27 13.77 -33.37
CA LEU A 132 -51.67 12.88 -34.36
C LEU A 132 -50.76 13.68 -35.28
N ILE A 133 -49.51 13.22 -35.44
CA ILE A 133 -48.57 13.76 -36.41
C ILE A 133 -48.24 12.68 -37.42
N ASN A 134 -48.39 12.98 -38.70
CA ASN A 134 -47.95 12.10 -39.78
C ASN A 134 -47.02 12.88 -40.70
N GLN A 135 -45.77 12.43 -40.79
CA GLN A 135 -44.75 13.02 -41.63
C GLN A 135 -44.37 12.04 -42.74
N ARG A 136 -44.76 12.37 -43.98
CA ARG A 136 -44.50 11.58 -45.20
C ARG A 136 -43.59 12.31 -46.19
N GLY A 137 -43.54 13.64 -46.09
CA GLY A 137 -42.77 14.50 -46.98
C GLY A 137 -41.38 14.83 -46.46
N ILE A 138 -40.92 16.06 -46.72
CA ILE A 138 -39.60 16.56 -46.33
C ILE A 138 -39.75 17.64 -45.27
N ILE A 139 -38.98 17.54 -44.19
CA ILE A 139 -38.70 18.63 -43.26
C ILE A 139 -37.19 18.85 -43.23
N ASN A 140 -36.74 20.05 -43.58
CA ASN A 140 -35.33 20.40 -43.69
C ASN A 140 -35.02 21.68 -42.91
N ALA A 141 -34.18 21.57 -41.89
CA ALA A 141 -33.61 22.67 -41.11
C ALA A 141 -32.07 22.69 -41.21
N ASN A 142 -31.49 22.20 -42.30
CA ASN A 142 -30.04 22.10 -42.47
C ASN A 142 -29.38 23.47 -42.36
N SER A 143 -28.19 23.57 -41.75
CA SER A 143 -27.45 24.82 -41.62
C SER A 143 -26.11 24.78 -42.36
N ALA A 144 -25.85 25.83 -43.13
CA ALA A 144 -24.55 26.13 -43.74
C ALA A 144 -23.89 27.38 -43.13
N VAL A 145 -24.53 27.98 -42.11
CA VAL A 145 -24.12 29.23 -41.46
C VAL A 145 -23.38 28.91 -40.18
N ARG A 146 -22.14 29.39 -40.04
CA ARG A 146 -21.28 29.03 -38.91
C ARG A 146 -21.93 29.40 -37.57
N GLY A 147 -22.10 28.41 -36.69
CA GLY A 147 -22.58 28.60 -35.31
C GLY A 147 -24.10 28.61 -35.14
N GLU A 148 -24.87 28.50 -36.22
CA GLU A 148 -26.33 28.34 -36.17
C GLU A 148 -26.68 26.89 -36.51
N ASN A 149 -27.40 26.21 -35.62
CA ASN A 149 -27.81 24.82 -35.79
C ASN A 149 -29.33 24.76 -35.92
N GLY A 150 -29.83 24.03 -36.92
CA GLY A 150 -31.27 23.87 -37.10
C GLY A 150 -31.92 23.05 -36.00
N LYS A 151 -33.21 23.28 -35.78
CA LYS A 151 -34.01 22.52 -34.79
C LYS A 151 -35.32 22.06 -35.38
N ILE A 152 -35.66 20.79 -35.18
CA ILE A 152 -36.93 20.20 -35.59
C ILE A 152 -37.59 19.53 -34.38
N VAL A 153 -38.85 19.87 -34.10
CA VAL A 153 -39.65 19.26 -33.03
C VAL A 153 -40.98 18.78 -33.60
N LEU A 154 -41.21 17.47 -33.56
CA LEU A 154 -42.52 16.84 -33.80
C LEU A 154 -43.02 16.34 -32.45
N LYS A 155 -44.08 16.94 -31.91
CA LYS A 155 -44.62 16.60 -30.59
C LYS A 155 -46.12 16.39 -30.65
N ALA A 156 -46.52 15.12 -30.58
CA ALA A 156 -47.91 14.71 -30.52
C ALA A 156 -48.36 14.49 -29.05
N SER A 157 -49.64 14.70 -28.73
CA SER A 157 -50.19 14.26 -27.43
C SER A 157 -50.47 12.75 -27.40
N ASP A 158 -50.75 12.13 -28.56
CA ASP A 158 -50.90 10.67 -28.70
C ASP A 158 -49.80 10.09 -29.60
N THR A 159 -49.89 10.21 -30.92
CA THR A 159 -49.00 9.48 -31.85
C THR A 159 -48.23 10.40 -32.80
N THR A 160 -46.90 10.27 -32.82
CA THR A 160 -46.02 10.82 -33.87
C THR A 160 -45.54 9.71 -34.78
N MET A 161 -45.89 9.77 -36.07
CA MET A 161 -45.47 8.82 -37.09
C MET A 161 -44.64 9.51 -38.18
N VAL A 162 -43.40 9.07 -38.33
CA VAL A 162 -42.50 9.41 -39.45
C VAL A 162 -42.54 8.22 -40.41
N GLU A 163 -43.23 8.37 -41.53
CA GLU A 163 -43.59 7.27 -42.41
C GLU A 163 -42.57 7.02 -43.53
N ALA A 164 -42.76 5.90 -44.24
CA ALA A 164 -41.91 5.49 -45.35
C ALA A 164 -41.73 6.59 -46.40
N GLY A 165 -40.50 6.75 -46.90
CA GLY A 165 -40.12 7.75 -47.89
C GLY A 165 -39.90 9.17 -47.34
N SER A 166 -40.20 9.42 -46.06
CA SER A 166 -40.00 10.75 -45.46
C SER A 166 -38.55 11.05 -45.11
N VAL A 167 -38.22 12.35 -45.11
CA VAL A 167 -36.89 12.86 -44.68
C VAL A 167 -37.09 13.97 -43.67
N THR A 168 -36.47 13.83 -42.50
CA THR A 168 -36.41 14.85 -41.45
C THR A 168 -34.94 15.16 -41.17
N SER A 169 -34.47 16.33 -41.56
CA SER A 169 -33.03 16.63 -41.65
C SER A 169 -32.68 17.98 -41.03
N ALA A 170 -31.70 18.00 -40.14
CA ALA A 170 -31.12 19.20 -39.53
C ALA A 170 -29.58 19.11 -39.59
N THR A 171 -29.01 18.84 -40.77
CA THR A 171 -27.57 18.62 -40.92
C THR A 171 -26.76 19.92 -40.88
N GLY A 172 -25.50 19.84 -40.42
CA GLY A 172 -24.55 20.96 -40.46
C GLY A 172 -23.48 20.82 -41.54
N SER A 173 -23.24 21.87 -42.32
CA SER A 173 -22.12 21.99 -43.27
C SER A 173 -21.30 23.26 -43.03
N ASN A 174 -20.17 23.43 -43.73
CA ASN A 174 -19.22 24.53 -43.55
C ASN A 174 -18.61 24.60 -42.14
N LEU A 175 -18.09 23.47 -41.67
CA LEU A 175 -17.51 23.31 -40.33
C LEU A 175 -18.54 23.49 -39.19
N ASN A 176 -19.83 23.23 -39.44
CA ASN A 176 -20.85 23.20 -38.41
C ASN A 176 -21.10 21.80 -37.84
N SER A 177 -21.65 21.77 -36.63
CA SER A 177 -22.23 20.55 -36.07
C SER A 177 -23.64 20.33 -36.60
N GLY A 178 -24.15 19.11 -36.49
CA GLY A 178 -25.56 18.82 -36.74
C GLY A 178 -26.49 19.49 -35.73
N GLY A 179 -27.75 19.64 -36.12
CA GLY A 179 -28.83 20.24 -35.34
C GLY A 179 -29.51 19.29 -34.36
N GLU A 180 -30.68 19.70 -33.87
CA GLU A 180 -31.49 18.92 -32.94
C GLU A 180 -32.79 18.48 -33.61
N ILE A 181 -33.12 17.19 -33.48
CA ILE A 181 -34.39 16.61 -33.96
C ILE A 181 -35.06 15.88 -32.78
N MET A 182 -36.30 16.25 -32.45
CA MET A 182 -37.08 15.64 -31.37
C MET A 182 -38.39 15.09 -31.94
N LEU A 183 -38.59 13.78 -31.82
CA LEU A 183 -39.82 13.06 -32.20
C LEU A 183 -40.49 12.55 -30.93
N LEU A 184 -41.56 13.19 -30.50
CA LEU A 184 -42.18 12.98 -29.19
C LEU A 184 -43.68 12.67 -29.33
N GLY A 185 -44.21 11.88 -28.39
CA GLY A 185 -45.63 11.57 -28.24
C GLY A 185 -45.81 10.41 -27.27
N ALA A 186 -47.05 10.05 -26.92
CA ALA A 186 -47.31 8.83 -26.16
C ALA A 186 -46.86 7.58 -26.96
N LYS A 187 -46.93 7.63 -28.29
CA LYS A 187 -46.38 6.64 -29.22
C LYS A 187 -45.55 7.34 -30.28
N VAL A 188 -44.38 6.78 -30.61
CA VAL A 188 -43.51 7.31 -31.66
C VAL A 188 -43.09 6.22 -32.63
N GLY A 189 -43.40 6.39 -33.91
CA GLY A 189 -43.04 5.45 -34.98
C GLY A 189 -42.13 6.10 -36.02
N VAL A 190 -41.08 5.39 -36.43
CA VAL A 190 -40.24 5.70 -37.60
C VAL A 190 -40.29 4.50 -38.53
N ALA A 191 -41.10 4.56 -39.57
CA ALA A 191 -41.51 3.41 -40.37
C ALA A 191 -40.90 3.37 -41.78
N GLY A 192 -40.90 2.18 -42.37
CA GLY A 192 -40.33 1.94 -43.71
C GLY A 192 -38.88 2.40 -43.79
N ASN A 193 -38.53 3.06 -44.90
CA ASN A 193 -37.20 3.60 -45.17
C ASN A 193 -37.04 5.08 -44.78
N ALA A 194 -37.76 5.55 -43.77
CA ALA A 194 -37.66 6.94 -43.31
C ALA A 194 -36.23 7.31 -42.86
N VAL A 195 -35.84 8.57 -43.10
CA VAL A 195 -34.52 9.09 -42.72
C VAL A 195 -34.66 10.25 -41.74
N VAL A 196 -33.97 10.15 -40.60
CA VAL A 196 -33.81 11.21 -39.61
C VAL A 196 -32.32 11.54 -39.49
N ASP A 197 -31.90 12.76 -39.87
CA ASP A 197 -30.49 13.10 -40.02
C ASP A 197 -30.12 14.42 -39.34
N ALA A 198 -29.33 14.31 -38.29
CA ALA A 198 -28.68 15.40 -37.59
C ALA A 198 -27.14 15.30 -37.69
N SER A 199 -26.59 14.84 -38.81
CA SER A 199 -25.14 14.76 -39.02
C SER A 199 -24.51 16.15 -39.27
N GLY A 200 -23.22 16.31 -38.99
CA GLY A 200 -22.50 17.58 -39.27
C GLY A 200 -21.02 17.42 -39.60
N GLU A 201 -20.41 18.40 -40.26
CA GLU A 201 -18.98 18.36 -40.62
C GLU A 201 -18.05 18.40 -39.41
N SER A 202 -18.31 19.29 -38.45
CA SER A 202 -17.48 19.49 -37.24
C SER A 202 -17.99 18.76 -36.00
N GLY A 203 -19.07 17.98 -36.12
CA GLY A 203 -19.69 17.27 -35.01
C GLY A 203 -21.09 16.76 -35.37
N GLY A 204 -21.48 15.63 -34.80
CA GLY A 204 -22.85 15.15 -34.88
C GLY A 204 -23.80 15.97 -33.99
N GLY A 205 -25.07 16.04 -34.39
CA GLY A 205 -26.16 16.69 -33.66
C GLY A 205 -26.84 15.77 -32.64
N LYS A 206 -28.10 16.07 -32.32
CA LYS A 206 -28.91 15.31 -31.36
C LYS A 206 -30.22 14.84 -32.00
N VAL A 207 -30.51 13.54 -31.91
CA VAL A 207 -31.80 12.97 -32.29
C VAL A 207 -32.43 12.27 -31.09
N LEU A 208 -33.64 12.69 -30.72
CA LEU A 208 -34.44 12.10 -29.65
C LEU A 208 -35.73 11.50 -30.24
N VAL A 209 -35.92 10.20 -30.06
CA VAL A 209 -37.11 9.47 -30.49
C VAL A 209 -37.79 8.88 -29.27
N GLY A 210 -38.96 9.39 -28.95
CA GLY A 210 -39.77 8.98 -27.80
C GLY A 210 -39.35 9.61 -26.47
N GLY A 211 -38.07 9.88 -26.22
CA GLY A 211 -37.61 10.50 -24.97
C GLY A 211 -36.17 11.00 -25.05
N ASP A 212 -35.70 11.64 -23.97
CA ASP A 212 -34.29 12.01 -23.79
C ASP A 212 -33.51 10.88 -23.08
N TYR A 213 -32.20 11.07 -22.89
CA TYR A 213 -31.31 10.09 -22.28
C TYR A 213 -31.87 9.48 -20.98
N GLN A 214 -31.99 8.15 -20.93
CA GLN A 214 -32.59 7.36 -19.84
C GLN A 214 -34.00 7.79 -19.40
N GLY A 215 -34.71 8.59 -20.20
CA GLY A 215 -36.02 9.14 -19.86
C GLY A 215 -36.03 10.03 -18.62
N LYS A 216 -34.87 10.53 -18.17
CA LYS A 216 -34.74 11.28 -16.90
C LYS A 216 -35.04 12.78 -17.03
N ASN A 217 -35.03 13.30 -18.25
CA ASN A 217 -35.27 14.73 -18.49
C ASN A 217 -36.76 15.04 -18.46
N ALA A 218 -37.26 15.56 -17.33
CA ALA A 218 -38.67 15.92 -17.17
C ALA A 218 -39.17 17.01 -18.14
N ALA A 219 -38.28 17.75 -18.80
CA ALA A 219 -38.65 18.73 -19.83
C ALA A 219 -38.95 18.09 -21.20
N VAL A 220 -38.57 16.83 -21.41
CA VAL A 220 -38.84 16.07 -22.64
C VAL A 220 -39.92 15.04 -22.34
N MET A 221 -40.96 15.04 -23.18
CA MET A 221 -42.01 14.03 -23.07
C MET A 221 -41.44 12.65 -23.36
N ASN A 222 -41.80 11.69 -22.53
CA ASN A 222 -41.44 10.29 -22.67
C ASN A 222 -42.60 9.51 -23.30
N ALA A 223 -42.31 8.76 -24.36
CA ALA A 223 -43.25 7.88 -25.01
C ALA A 223 -43.52 6.64 -24.15
N ASP A 224 -44.72 6.09 -24.27
CA ASP A 224 -45.07 4.78 -23.73
C ASP A 224 -44.50 3.67 -24.61
N ALA A 225 -44.60 3.83 -25.93
CA ALA A 225 -44.08 2.87 -26.91
C ALA A 225 -43.37 3.53 -28.09
N VAL A 226 -42.23 2.97 -28.49
CA VAL A 226 -41.47 3.40 -29.68
C VAL A 226 -41.28 2.24 -30.66
N TYR A 227 -41.38 2.54 -31.95
CA TYR A 227 -41.09 1.60 -33.03
C TYR A 227 -40.22 2.24 -34.10
N VAL A 228 -39.11 1.59 -34.45
CA VAL A 228 -38.23 1.95 -35.56
C VAL A 228 -38.12 0.77 -36.51
N GLY A 229 -38.63 0.92 -37.73
CA GLY A 229 -38.66 -0.11 -38.76
C GLY A 229 -37.26 -0.49 -39.27
N GLN A 230 -37.16 -1.68 -39.85
CA GLN A 230 -35.88 -2.28 -40.28
C GLN A 230 -35.09 -1.45 -41.30
N ASP A 231 -35.80 -0.73 -42.18
CA ASP A 231 -35.20 0.06 -43.26
C ASP A 231 -34.98 1.53 -42.85
N ALA A 232 -35.40 1.92 -41.65
CA ALA A 232 -35.29 3.29 -41.17
C ALA A 232 -33.84 3.61 -40.78
N THR A 233 -33.42 4.85 -41.02
CA THR A 233 -32.09 5.33 -40.69
C THR A 233 -32.16 6.58 -39.82
N ILE A 234 -31.50 6.55 -38.67
CA ILE A 234 -31.36 7.68 -37.76
C ILE A 234 -29.86 7.93 -37.55
N ARG A 235 -29.40 9.16 -37.81
CA ARG A 235 -27.96 9.47 -37.77
C ARG A 235 -27.65 10.83 -37.18
N ALA A 236 -26.54 10.87 -36.46
CA ALA A 236 -25.90 12.05 -35.89
C ALA A 236 -24.39 11.92 -36.06
N ASP A 237 -23.91 11.68 -37.28
CA ASP A 237 -22.49 11.47 -37.56
C ASP A 237 -21.72 12.80 -37.59
N ALA A 238 -20.45 12.78 -37.18
CA ALA A 238 -19.48 13.76 -37.65
C ALA A 238 -18.87 13.29 -38.97
N THR A 239 -18.89 14.13 -40.01
CA THR A 239 -18.44 13.74 -41.36
C THR A 239 -17.01 14.18 -41.69
N GLN A 240 -16.43 15.15 -40.97
CA GLN A 240 -15.04 15.58 -41.15
C GLN A 240 -14.22 15.51 -39.85
N ASN A 241 -14.15 16.58 -39.06
CA ASN A 241 -13.35 16.66 -37.84
C ASN A 241 -14.25 17.07 -36.67
N GLY A 242 -14.69 16.08 -35.89
CA GLY A 242 -15.69 16.28 -34.84
C GLY A 242 -16.09 15.01 -34.14
N ASN A 243 -16.67 15.14 -32.94
CA ASN A 243 -17.23 14.00 -32.24
C ASN A 243 -18.58 13.59 -32.87
N GLY A 244 -18.87 12.29 -32.87
CA GLY A 244 -20.22 11.80 -33.14
C GLY A 244 -21.23 12.38 -32.15
N GLY A 245 -22.47 12.49 -32.60
CA GLY A 245 -23.56 13.11 -31.86
C GLY A 245 -24.27 12.16 -30.90
N THR A 246 -25.53 12.44 -30.62
CA THR A 246 -26.36 11.64 -29.71
C THR A 246 -27.62 11.17 -30.42
N VAL A 247 -27.93 9.88 -30.33
CA VAL A 247 -29.18 9.29 -30.82
C VAL A 247 -29.83 8.50 -29.69
N VAL A 248 -31.04 8.87 -29.28
CA VAL A 248 -31.80 8.18 -28.22
C VAL A 248 -33.11 7.68 -28.79
N VAL A 249 -33.40 6.40 -28.57
CA VAL A 249 -34.68 5.75 -28.86
C VAL A 249 -35.20 5.17 -27.55
N TRP A 250 -36.19 5.82 -26.95
CA TRP A 250 -36.61 5.53 -25.58
C TRP A 250 -38.14 5.46 -25.45
N GLY A 251 -38.63 4.40 -24.82
CA GLY A 251 -40.05 4.19 -24.53
C GLY A 251 -40.24 3.59 -23.13
N ARG A 252 -41.23 4.07 -22.37
CA ARG A 252 -41.46 3.69 -20.97
C ARG A 252 -41.82 2.21 -20.85
N ASP A 253 -42.75 1.75 -21.66
CA ASP A 253 -43.28 0.39 -21.61
C ASP A 253 -42.59 -0.50 -22.63
N ALA A 254 -42.40 -0.03 -23.87
CA ALA A 254 -41.75 -0.83 -24.91
C ALA A 254 -40.96 0.00 -25.94
N THR A 255 -39.80 -0.52 -26.36
CA THR A 255 -39.04 -0.03 -27.51
C THR A 255 -38.74 -1.17 -28.46
N ARG A 256 -39.16 -1.04 -29.72
CA ARG A 256 -38.80 -1.92 -30.82
C ARG A 256 -37.91 -1.16 -31.79
N MET A 257 -36.66 -1.60 -31.90
CA MET A 257 -35.66 -0.94 -32.73
C MET A 257 -35.07 -1.95 -33.71
N TYR A 258 -35.43 -1.84 -34.99
CA TYR A 258 -34.96 -2.74 -36.04
C TYR A 258 -34.08 -2.06 -37.10
N GLY A 259 -34.04 -0.73 -37.12
CA GLY A 259 -33.36 0.06 -38.14
C GLY A 259 -31.86 0.27 -37.91
N THR A 260 -31.32 1.31 -38.56
CA THR A 260 -29.91 1.73 -38.45
C THR A 260 -29.76 3.01 -37.61
N LEU A 261 -28.87 2.99 -36.61
CA LEU A 261 -28.47 4.13 -35.79
C LEU A 261 -26.97 4.42 -35.97
N THR A 262 -26.60 5.65 -36.31
CA THR A 262 -25.18 6.03 -36.39
C THR A 262 -24.87 7.32 -35.64
N ALA A 263 -23.74 7.33 -34.95
CA ALA A 263 -23.16 8.51 -34.32
C ALA A 263 -21.63 8.41 -34.40
N ARG A 264 -21.09 8.34 -35.62
CA ARG A 264 -19.65 8.13 -35.88
C ARG A 264 -18.84 9.39 -35.61
N GLY A 265 -17.61 9.20 -35.13
CA GLY A 265 -16.61 10.26 -35.08
C GLY A 265 -16.11 10.63 -36.49
N GLY A 266 -15.64 11.86 -36.65
CA GLY A 266 -15.17 12.38 -37.92
C GLY A 266 -13.98 11.62 -38.48
N ALA A 267 -13.92 11.49 -39.82
CA ALA A 267 -12.85 10.79 -40.51
C ALA A 267 -11.45 11.40 -40.29
N ALA A 268 -11.37 12.72 -40.07
CA ALA A 268 -10.13 13.45 -39.82
C ALA A 268 -9.80 13.60 -38.32
N GLY A 269 -10.73 13.28 -37.42
CA GLY A 269 -10.58 13.48 -35.97
C GLY A 269 -11.91 13.49 -35.22
N GLY A 270 -11.84 13.17 -33.92
CA GLY A 270 -12.98 13.14 -33.00
C GLY A 270 -13.37 11.75 -32.53
N ASN A 271 -14.08 11.68 -31.41
CA ASN A 271 -14.56 10.43 -30.80
C ASN A 271 -15.92 10.03 -31.37
N GLY A 272 -16.29 8.76 -31.20
CA GLY A 272 -17.63 8.28 -31.45
C GLY A 272 -18.64 8.87 -30.46
N GLY A 273 -19.89 8.94 -30.90
CA GLY A 273 -20.99 9.49 -30.15
C GLY A 273 -21.69 8.50 -29.22
N LEU A 274 -22.89 8.86 -28.81
CA LEU A 274 -23.74 8.08 -27.93
C LEU A 274 -24.98 7.60 -28.68
N VAL A 275 -25.27 6.31 -28.57
CA VAL A 275 -26.54 5.72 -28.99
C VAL A 275 -27.19 5.06 -27.78
N GLU A 276 -28.50 5.27 -27.59
CA GLU A 276 -29.30 4.62 -26.56
C GLU A 276 -30.56 4.00 -27.19
N THR A 277 -30.84 2.75 -26.82
CA THR A 277 -32.10 2.06 -27.15
C THR A 277 -32.63 1.40 -25.89
N SER A 278 -33.73 1.93 -25.36
CA SER A 278 -34.10 1.76 -23.96
C SER A 278 -35.61 1.61 -23.77
N GLY A 279 -36.03 0.82 -22.78
CA GLY A 279 -37.43 0.68 -22.41
C GLY A 279 -37.75 -0.52 -21.53
N GLY A 280 -38.96 -0.56 -20.96
CA GLY A 280 -39.39 -1.65 -20.07
C GLY A 280 -39.22 -3.03 -20.70
N TYR A 281 -39.84 -3.21 -21.87
CA TYR A 281 -39.53 -4.26 -22.84
C TYR A 281 -38.71 -3.69 -23.99
N LEU A 282 -37.63 -4.36 -24.37
CA LEU A 282 -36.77 -3.93 -25.46
C LEU A 282 -36.58 -5.06 -26.47
N ASP A 283 -36.75 -4.75 -27.75
CA ASP A 283 -36.47 -5.66 -28.85
C ASP A 283 -35.60 -4.97 -29.88
N VAL A 284 -34.38 -5.49 -30.05
CA VAL A 284 -33.32 -4.91 -30.89
C VAL A 284 -32.81 -5.89 -31.94
N ALA A 285 -33.57 -6.96 -32.25
CA ALA A 285 -33.14 -8.04 -33.15
C ALA A 285 -32.61 -7.56 -34.52
N GLY A 286 -33.20 -6.49 -35.05
CA GLY A 286 -32.83 -5.90 -36.34
C GLY A 286 -31.76 -4.81 -36.25
N ALA A 287 -31.50 -4.27 -35.06
CA ALA A 287 -30.73 -3.05 -34.87
C ALA A 287 -29.34 -3.13 -35.51
N ARG A 288 -28.95 -2.05 -36.21
CA ARG A 288 -27.60 -1.82 -36.71
C ARG A 288 -27.07 -0.54 -36.09
N VAL A 289 -26.15 -0.65 -35.13
CA VAL A 289 -25.61 0.51 -34.42
C VAL A 289 -24.13 0.70 -34.75
N ASN A 290 -23.73 1.94 -35.05
CA ASN A 290 -22.33 2.29 -35.33
C ASN A 290 -21.94 3.63 -34.68
N THR A 291 -21.05 3.56 -33.71
CA THR A 291 -20.42 4.72 -33.05
C THR A 291 -18.89 4.69 -33.20
N SER A 292 -18.38 4.06 -34.25
CA SER A 292 -16.94 4.01 -34.53
C SER A 292 -16.33 5.40 -34.72
N ALA A 293 -15.02 5.50 -34.47
CA ALA A 293 -14.23 6.69 -34.70
C ALA A 293 -12.84 6.29 -35.19
N ALA A 294 -12.51 6.63 -36.43
CA ALA A 294 -11.26 6.21 -37.06
C ALA A 294 -10.00 6.81 -36.39
N ALA A 295 -10.12 8.00 -35.83
CA ALA A 295 -9.02 8.76 -35.23
C ALA A 295 -9.25 9.12 -33.74
N GLY A 296 -10.22 8.49 -33.08
CA GLY A 296 -10.60 8.78 -31.70
C GLY A 296 -11.08 7.56 -30.93
N LYS A 297 -11.70 7.78 -29.77
CA LYS A 297 -12.29 6.70 -28.97
C LYS A 297 -13.63 6.26 -29.58
N ILE A 298 -13.88 4.95 -29.60
CA ILE A 298 -15.18 4.40 -30.00
C ILE A 298 -16.25 4.88 -29.01
N GLY A 299 -17.44 5.23 -29.54
CA GLY A 299 -18.59 5.66 -28.74
C GLY A 299 -19.35 4.50 -28.10
N ASN A 300 -20.46 4.81 -27.43
CA ASN A 300 -21.22 3.84 -26.64
C ASN A 300 -22.60 3.56 -27.25
N TRP A 301 -23.05 2.31 -27.10
CA TRP A 301 -24.43 1.89 -27.31
C TRP A 301 -25.00 1.35 -25.99
N LEU A 302 -25.97 2.08 -25.41
CA LEU A 302 -26.66 1.73 -24.17
C LEU A 302 -27.97 0.98 -24.43
N LEU A 303 -28.17 -0.11 -23.69
CA LEU A 303 -29.35 -0.97 -23.67
C LEU A 303 -29.80 -1.14 -22.21
N ASP A 304 -30.96 -0.57 -21.80
CA ASP A 304 -31.32 -0.45 -20.36
C ASP A 304 -32.66 -1.10 -19.86
N PRO A 305 -33.08 -2.29 -20.34
CA PRO A 305 -34.35 -2.89 -19.93
C PRO A 305 -34.38 -3.37 -18.47
N TYR A 306 -35.50 -3.96 -18.03
CA TYR A 306 -35.62 -4.48 -16.67
C TYR A 306 -34.66 -5.65 -16.39
N ASP A 307 -34.77 -6.73 -17.18
CA ASP A 307 -33.87 -7.89 -17.17
C ASP A 307 -33.30 -8.14 -18.57
N ILE A 308 -32.08 -8.67 -18.67
CA ILE A 308 -31.43 -9.02 -19.95
C ILE A 308 -31.04 -10.49 -19.97
N ALA A 309 -31.46 -11.21 -21.02
CA ALA A 309 -30.92 -12.51 -21.40
C ALA A 309 -30.20 -12.39 -22.75
N VAL A 310 -28.88 -12.63 -22.78
CA VAL A 310 -28.13 -12.74 -24.02
C VAL A 310 -28.29 -14.14 -24.57
N VAL A 311 -28.86 -14.25 -25.77
CA VAL A 311 -29.26 -15.51 -26.41
C VAL A 311 -28.58 -15.69 -27.77
N SER A 312 -28.63 -16.90 -28.33
CA SER A 312 -28.05 -17.20 -29.64
C SER A 312 -28.74 -16.45 -30.77
N GLY A 313 -27.99 -16.12 -31.83
CA GLY A 313 -28.50 -15.39 -32.98
C GLY A 313 -28.65 -13.89 -32.70
N ARG A 314 -29.53 -13.23 -33.45
CA ARG A 314 -29.87 -11.81 -33.24
C ARG A 314 -30.89 -11.56 -32.13
N GLY A 315 -31.49 -12.61 -31.55
CA GLY A 315 -32.59 -12.51 -30.57
C GLY A 315 -33.93 -12.17 -31.21
N GLY A 316 -35.04 -12.40 -30.49
CA GLY A 316 -36.40 -12.12 -30.96
C GLY A 316 -36.85 -12.93 -32.20
N ALA A 317 -38.17 -13.03 -32.42
CA ALA A 317 -38.68 -13.45 -33.72
C ALA A 317 -38.96 -12.17 -34.53
N LEU A 318 -38.38 -12.03 -35.72
CA LEU A 318 -38.77 -10.99 -36.68
C LEU A 318 -40.17 -11.34 -37.22
N THR A 319 -41.19 -11.12 -36.41
CA THR A 319 -42.60 -11.26 -36.80
C THR A 319 -43.16 -9.89 -37.14
N ASP A 320 -44.18 -9.82 -37.99
CA ASP A 320 -45.00 -8.63 -38.17
C ASP A 320 -45.73 -8.32 -36.85
N VAL A 321 -45.04 -7.65 -35.92
CA VAL A 321 -45.60 -7.20 -34.65
C VAL A 321 -46.51 -6.01 -34.93
N ALA A 322 -47.66 -5.94 -34.25
CA ALA A 322 -48.42 -4.69 -34.22
C ALA A 322 -47.50 -3.56 -33.74
N THR A 323 -47.46 -2.45 -34.49
CA THR A 323 -46.43 -1.39 -34.43
C THR A 323 -46.17 -0.80 -33.04
N PHE A 324 -47.10 -0.95 -32.08
CA PHE A 324 -46.97 -0.45 -30.70
C PHE A 324 -47.40 -1.46 -29.64
N ASP A 325 -47.27 -2.76 -29.92
CA ASP A 325 -47.49 -3.80 -28.90
C ASP A 325 -46.55 -3.57 -27.69
N THR A 326 -46.96 -3.93 -26.48
CA THR A 326 -46.12 -3.74 -25.27
C THR A 326 -45.24 -4.95 -24.96
N GLY A 327 -45.34 -6.01 -25.76
CA GLY A 327 -44.51 -7.21 -25.63
C GLY A 327 -45.02 -8.19 -24.56
N PRO A 328 -44.28 -9.29 -24.30
CA PRO A 328 -44.65 -10.29 -23.32
C PRO A 328 -44.59 -9.74 -21.88
N ALA A 329 -45.47 -10.24 -21.01
CA ALA A 329 -45.54 -9.84 -19.60
C ALA A 329 -44.33 -10.26 -18.75
N SER A 330 -43.36 -11.01 -19.31
CA SER A 330 -42.30 -11.70 -18.55
C SER A 330 -41.14 -10.81 -18.07
N GLY A 331 -41.09 -9.52 -18.42
CA GLY A 331 -40.07 -8.56 -17.93
C GLY A 331 -38.64 -8.78 -18.46
N VAL A 332 -38.32 -9.96 -18.99
CA VAL A 332 -37.02 -10.32 -19.57
C VAL A 332 -36.91 -9.92 -21.03
N THR A 333 -35.92 -9.10 -21.35
CA THR A 333 -35.51 -8.75 -22.71
C THR A 333 -34.47 -9.74 -23.24
N SER A 334 -34.70 -10.27 -24.45
CA SER A 334 -33.71 -11.12 -25.13
C SER A 334 -32.84 -10.29 -26.09
N ILE A 335 -31.54 -10.25 -25.87
CA ILE A 335 -30.55 -9.59 -26.74
C ILE A 335 -29.74 -10.67 -27.46
N GLY A 336 -29.62 -10.57 -28.79
CA GLY A 336 -28.78 -11.50 -29.54
C GLY A 336 -27.29 -11.32 -29.30
N ALA A 337 -26.57 -12.42 -29.08
CA ALA A 337 -25.11 -12.41 -29.00
C ALA A 337 -24.45 -11.93 -30.30
N ASP A 338 -25.08 -12.15 -31.46
CA ASP A 338 -24.59 -11.67 -32.76
C ASP A 338 -24.53 -10.14 -32.80
N LEU A 339 -25.51 -9.45 -32.18
CA LEU A 339 -25.55 -7.98 -32.14
C LEU A 339 -24.37 -7.41 -31.38
N ILE A 340 -23.94 -8.08 -30.31
CA ILE A 340 -22.78 -7.69 -29.50
C ILE A 340 -21.47 -8.04 -30.22
N SER A 341 -21.42 -9.24 -30.81
CA SER A 341 -20.25 -9.78 -31.51
C SER A 341 -19.89 -8.99 -32.78
N GLU A 342 -20.89 -8.48 -33.49
CA GLU A 342 -20.72 -7.67 -34.71
C GLU A 342 -20.67 -6.15 -34.43
N SER A 343 -20.82 -5.74 -33.16
CA SER A 343 -20.92 -4.32 -32.79
C SER A 343 -19.64 -3.56 -33.11
N MET A 344 -19.79 -2.35 -33.66
CA MET A 344 -18.73 -1.35 -33.83
C MET A 344 -18.79 -0.25 -32.75
N SER A 345 -19.50 -0.52 -31.66
CA SER A 345 -19.74 0.36 -30.52
C SER A 345 -19.32 -0.34 -29.24
N ASN A 346 -18.87 0.43 -28.24
CA ASN A 346 -18.78 -0.11 -26.88
C ASN A 346 -20.20 -0.42 -26.41
N VAL A 347 -20.47 -1.66 -26.06
CA VAL A 347 -21.82 -2.10 -25.66
C VAL A 347 -21.96 -1.95 -24.16
N VAL A 348 -23.00 -1.25 -23.72
CA VAL A 348 -23.38 -1.10 -22.32
C VAL A 348 -24.75 -1.74 -22.13
N LEU A 349 -24.76 -2.89 -21.45
CA LEU A 349 -25.96 -3.58 -20.99
C LEU A 349 -26.25 -3.11 -19.57
N GLN A 350 -27.41 -2.53 -19.32
CA GLN A 350 -27.77 -1.96 -18.02
C GLN A 350 -29.14 -2.46 -17.57
N ALA A 351 -29.19 -3.61 -16.90
CA ALA A 351 -30.45 -4.17 -16.42
C ALA A 351 -30.78 -3.69 -15.00
N LYS A 352 -32.01 -3.24 -14.77
CA LYS A 352 -32.47 -2.87 -13.41
C LYS A 352 -32.40 -4.01 -12.41
N HIS A 353 -32.43 -5.26 -12.89
CA HIS A 353 -32.43 -6.44 -12.06
C HIS A 353 -31.33 -7.43 -12.49
N ASP A 354 -31.56 -8.37 -13.40
CA ASP A 354 -30.57 -9.42 -13.75
C ASP A 354 -30.03 -9.33 -15.19
N ILE A 355 -28.79 -9.78 -15.38
CA ILE A 355 -28.19 -10.04 -16.71
C ILE A 355 -27.70 -11.49 -16.79
N THR A 356 -28.15 -12.26 -17.78
CA THR A 356 -27.70 -13.64 -18.01
C THR A 356 -27.12 -13.80 -19.41
N PHE A 357 -25.89 -14.30 -19.53
CA PHE A 357 -25.24 -14.62 -20.79
C PHE A 357 -25.35 -16.12 -21.10
N ASN A 358 -26.26 -16.50 -22.00
CA ASN A 358 -26.53 -17.90 -22.37
C ASN A 358 -25.94 -18.29 -23.74
N SER A 359 -25.30 -17.36 -24.46
CA SER A 359 -24.68 -17.61 -25.76
C SER A 359 -23.31 -16.95 -25.85
N ALA A 360 -22.42 -17.58 -26.64
CA ALA A 360 -21.06 -17.10 -26.85
C ALA A 360 -21.06 -15.72 -27.52
N ILE A 361 -20.18 -14.83 -27.04
CA ILE A 361 -19.87 -13.53 -27.65
C ILE A 361 -18.42 -13.57 -28.10
N PHE A 362 -18.16 -13.16 -29.35
CA PHE A 362 -16.80 -12.98 -29.87
C PHE A 362 -16.71 -11.67 -30.64
N ASN A 363 -15.89 -10.73 -30.16
CA ASN A 363 -15.71 -9.45 -30.84
C ASN A 363 -14.23 -9.05 -30.96
N SER A 364 -13.74 -8.94 -32.19
CA SER A 364 -12.37 -8.56 -32.54
C SER A 364 -12.16 -7.09 -32.91
N ALA A 365 -13.20 -6.25 -32.83
CA ALA A 365 -13.16 -4.83 -33.21
C ALA A 365 -12.59 -3.90 -32.13
N ASN A 366 -11.96 -4.46 -31.09
CA ASN A 366 -11.44 -3.73 -29.92
C ASN A 366 -12.49 -2.83 -29.22
N VAL A 367 -13.77 -3.24 -29.28
CA VAL A 367 -14.85 -2.64 -28.50
C VAL A 367 -14.95 -3.30 -27.14
N SER A 368 -15.41 -2.56 -26.14
CA SER A 368 -15.63 -3.06 -24.78
C SER A 368 -17.07 -3.51 -24.57
N LEU A 369 -17.23 -4.44 -23.63
CA LEU A 369 -18.53 -4.86 -23.09
C LEU A 369 -18.61 -4.46 -21.62
N THR A 370 -19.60 -3.65 -21.28
CA THR A 370 -19.94 -3.29 -19.90
C THR A 370 -21.33 -3.83 -19.59
N ALA A 371 -21.47 -4.62 -18.54
CA ALA A 371 -22.74 -5.14 -18.05
C ALA A 371 -22.95 -4.66 -16.61
N GLN A 372 -24.07 -3.98 -16.36
CA GLN A 372 -24.44 -3.41 -15.07
C GLN A 372 -25.82 -3.94 -14.66
N ALA A 373 -25.89 -4.66 -13.56
CA ALA A 373 -27.11 -5.27 -13.04
C ALA A 373 -27.40 -4.75 -11.64
N GLY A 374 -28.67 -4.49 -11.33
CA GLY A 374 -29.10 -4.13 -9.97
C GLY A 374 -29.01 -5.31 -9.01
N ASN A 375 -29.21 -6.51 -9.51
CA ASN A 375 -29.06 -7.78 -8.81
C ASN A 375 -27.91 -8.60 -9.40
N ASP A 376 -28.16 -9.72 -10.09
CA ASP A 376 -27.12 -10.70 -10.45
C ASP A 376 -26.65 -10.59 -11.90
N ILE A 377 -25.40 -11.00 -12.14
CA ILE A 377 -24.86 -11.28 -13.48
C ILE A 377 -24.42 -12.75 -13.55
N GLN A 378 -24.96 -13.50 -14.50
CA GLN A 378 -24.62 -14.90 -14.73
C GLN A 378 -23.98 -15.10 -16.11
N VAL A 379 -22.79 -15.70 -16.17
CA VAL A 379 -22.07 -16.01 -17.41
C VAL A 379 -22.07 -17.53 -17.62
N ASN A 380 -22.96 -18.02 -18.50
CA ASN A 380 -23.16 -19.44 -18.82
C ASN A 380 -22.55 -19.83 -20.18
N ALA A 381 -21.94 -18.89 -20.90
CA ALA A 381 -21.33 -19.07 -22.21
C ALA A 381 -20.11 -18.14 -22.35
N PRO A 382 -19.16 -18.42 -23.26
CA PRO A 382 -17.90 -17.69 -23.30
C PRO A 382 -18.09 -16.25 -23.80
N ILE A 383 -17.40 -15.30 -23.17
CA ILE A 383 -17.32 -13.91 -23.60
C ILE A 383 -15.87 -13.62 -23.97
N ASP A 384 -15.62 -13.44 -25.27
CA ASP A 384 -14.30 -13.17 -25.81
C ASP A 384 -14.26 -11.80 -26.49
N MET A 385 -13.51 -10.86 -25.90
CA MET A 385 -13.47 -9.45 -26.32
C MET A 385 -12.03 -8.96 -26.49
N TYR A 386 -11.72 -8.35 -27.63
CA TYR A 386 -10.43 -7.65 -27.78
C TYR A 386 -10.36 -6.38 -26.93
N GLY A 387 -11.51 -5.71 -26.73
CA GLY A 387 -11.63 -4.63 -25.74
C GLY A 387 -11.85 -5.16 -24.31
N GLY A 388 -12.03 -4.25 -23.36
CA GLY A 388 -12.22 -4.61 -21.96
C GLY A 388 -13.59 -5.25 -21.67
N ILE A 389 -13.63 -6.09 -20.63
CA ILE A 389 -14.86 -6.66 -20.07
C ILE A 389 -15.08 -6.08 -18.68
N THR A 390 -16.27 -5.54 -18.41
CA THR A 390 -16.68 -5.09 -17.07
C THR A 390 -18.04 -5.67 -16.74
N LEU A 391 -18.12 -6.52 -15.72
CA LEU A 391 -19.35 -7.08 -15.18
C LEU A 391 -19.55 -6.54 -13.76
N SER A 392 -20.59 -5.74 -13.56
CA SER A 392 -20.89 -5.03 -12.30
C SER A 392 -22.31 -5.38 -11.86
N ALA A 393 -22.42 -6.37 -10.97
CA ALA A 393 -23.63 -6.73 -10.25
C ALA A 393 -23.79 -5.86 -9.00
N ASN A 394 -24.99 -5.80 -8.44
CA ASN A 394 -25.30 -4.91 -7.31
C ASN A 394 -24.87 -3.44 -7.58
N ASP A 395 -25.05 -2.98 -8.83
CA ASP A 395 -24.55 -1.69 -9.30
C ASP A 395 -25.66 -0.63 -9.26
N ALA A 396 -25.47 0.43 -8.47
CA ALA A 396 -26.43 1.53 -8.38
C ALA A 396 -26.62 2.29 -9.72
N ALA A 397 -25.65 2.21 -10.64
CA ALA A 397 -25.79 2.77 -11.98
C ALA A 397 -27.00 2.18 -12.72
N SER A 398 -27.34 0.90 -12.47
CA SER A 398 -28.52 0.23 -13.04
C SER A 398 -29.88 0.78 -12.56
N GLY A 399 -29.87 1.76 -11.65
CA GLY A 399 -31.06 2.39 -11.08
C GLY A 399 -31.18 2.14 -9.59
N SER A 400 -30.93 0.92 -9.13
CA SER A 400 -30.89 0.58 -7.71
C SER A 400 -30.10 -0.71 -7.48
N ALA A 401 -29.21 -0.69 -6.49
CA ALA A 401 -28.47 -1.85 -6.05
C ALA A 401 -29.33 -2.71 -5.09
N SER A 402 -29.39 -4.02 -5.31
CA SER A 402 -30.16 -4.98 -4.49
C SER A 402 -29.61 -5.16 -3.07
N GLY A 403 -28.32 -4.87 -2.86
CA GLY A 403 -27.56 -5.16 -1.65
C GLY A 403 -26.98 -6.58 -1.60
N THR A 404 -27.45 -7.51 -2.45
CA THR A 404 -27.11 -8.94 -2.37
C THR A 404 -26.60 -9.54 -3.67
N GLY A 405 -26.85 -8.92 -4.81
CA GLY A 405 -26.50 -9.46 -6.12
C GLY A 405 -25.00 -9.56 -6.38
N GLY A 406 -24.59 -10.52 -7.21
CA GLY A 406 -23.20 -10.81 -7.50
C GLY A 406 -22.95 -11.33 -8.91
N VAL A 407 -21.68 -11.59 -9.22
CA VAL A 407 -21.25 -12.11 -10.52
C VAL A 407 -20.93 -13.59 -10.38
N THR A 408 -21.51 -14.42 -11.25
CA THR A 408 -21.19 -15.85 -11.34
C THR A 408 -20.70 -16.19 -12.75
N VAL A 409 -19.47 -16.70 -12.86
CA VAL A 409 -18.88 -17.21 -14.10
C VAL A 409 -18.88 -18.73 -14.06
N ALA A 410 -19.62 -19.37 -14.97
CA ALA A 410 -19.77 -20.82 -15.01
C ALA A 410 -18.51 -21.54 -15.50
N ASN A 411 -18.40 -22.83 -15.16
CA ASN A 411 -17.41 -23.71 -15.77
C ASN A 411 -17.93 -24.18 -17.13
N LEU A 412 -17.16 -23.93 -18.20
CA LEU A 412 -17.54 -24.27 -19.58
C LEU A 412 -16.81 -25.50 -20.14
N GLY A 413 -16.17 -26.30 -19.30
CA GLY A 413 -15.64 -27.61 -19.70
C GLY A 413 -14.42 -27.55 -20.62
N GLY A 414 -13.43 -26.72 -20.29
CA GLY A 414 -12.15 -26.61 -21.01
C GLY A 414 -12.04 -25.42 -21.97
N ILE A 415 -13.04 -24.54 -21.98
CA ILE A 415 -13.03 -23.27 -22.70
C ILE A 415 -12.96 -22.13 -21.68
N ASP A 416 -12.23 -21.06 -22.02
CA ASP A 416 -12.20 -19.84 -21.22
C ASP A 416 -13.59 -19.19 -21.23
N ALA A 417 -14.16 -19.01 -20.05
CA ALA A 417 -15.46 -18.36 -19.88
C ALA A 417 -15.39 -16.86 -20.15
N LEU A 418 -14.25 -16.23 -19.82
CA LEU A 418 -13.95 -14.84 -20.16
C LEU A 418 -12.56 -14.78 -20.79
N SER A 419 -12.43 -14.07 -21.91
CA SER A 419 -11.15 -13.82 -22.56
C SER A 419 -10.99 -12.35 -22.97
N THR A 420 -9.80 -11.80 -22.72
CA THR A 420 -9.37 -10.50 -23.28
C THR A 420 -8.00 -10.58 -23.92
N TYR A 421 -7.73 -9.71 -24.89
CA TYR A 421 -6.47 -9.70 -25.65
C TYR A 421 -5.64 -8.43 -25.41
N GLY A 422 -5.13 -8.27 -24.18
CA GLY A 422 -4.36 -7.10 -23.76
C GLY A 422 -5.17 -6.04 -23.01
N SER A 423 -6.48 -6.27 -22.86
CA SER A 423 -7.43 -5.41 -22.17
C SER A 423 -7.77 -5.92 -20.77
N ASN A 424 -8.35 -5.06 -19.94
CA ASN A 424 -8.70 -5.41 -18.56
C ASN A 424 -10.02 -6.20 -18.48
N ALA A 425 -10.12 -7.06 -17.48
CA ALA A 425 -11.37 -7.73 -17.09
C ALA A 425 -11.70 -7.39 -15.63
N THR A 426 -12.93 -6.95 -15.38
CA THR A 426 -13.38 -6.49 -14.06
C THR A 426 -14.70 -7.16 -13.68
N LEU A 427 -14.76 -7.78 -12.50
CA LEU A 427 -15.94 -8.42 -11.94
C LEU A 427 -16.26 -7.81 -10.56
N LYS A 428 -17.45 -7.23 -10.41
CA LYS A 428 -17.87 -6.57 -9.17
C LYS A 428 -19.27 -7.00 -8.75
N GLY A 429 -19.48 -7.15 -7.45
CA GLY A 429 -20.78 -7.46 -6.87
C GLY A 429 -20.70 -7.68 -5.37
N SER A 430 -21.81 -7.95 -4.69
CA SER A 430 -21.80 -8.38 -3.28
C SER A 430 -20.96 -9.65 -3.09
N TYR A 431 -21.00 -10.52 -4.11
CA TYR A 431 -20.10 -11.65 -4.26
C TYR A 431 -19.59 -11.79 -5.70
N VAL A 432 -18.47 -12.48 -5.87
CA VAL A 432 -17.93 -12.90 -7.17
C VAL A 432 -17.57 -14.38 -7.09
N THR A 433 -18.16 -15.20 -7.97
CA THR A 433 -17.89 -16.63 -8.07
C THR A 433 -17.37 -16.97 -9.46
N ILE A 434 -16.18 -17.58 -9.54
CA ILE A 434 -15.52 -17.93 -10.79
C ILE A 434 -15.29 -19.44 -10.80
N ASN A 435 -16.11 -20.17 -11.56
CA ASN A 435 -16.03 -21.63 -11.69
C ASN A 435 -15.33 -22.07 -12.98
N GLY A 436 -15.23 -21.20 -13.99
CA GLY A 436 -14.52 -21.45 -15.25
C GLY A 436 -13.21 -20.68 -15.37
N ALA A 437 -12.54 -20.85 -16.50
CA ALA A 437 -11.29 -20.17 -16.78
C ALA A 437 -11.52 -18.71 -17.23
N VAL A 438 -10.66 -17.80 -16.80
CA VAL A 438 -10.59 -16.39 -17.18
C VAL A 438 -9.18 -16.13 -17.66
N SER A 439 -9.04 -15.82 -18.95
CA SER A 439 -7.74 -15.67 -19.59
C SER A 439 -7.57 -14.27 -20.15
N MET A 440 -6.41 -13.69 -19.91
CA MET A 440 -6.09 -12.36 -20.40
C MET A 440 -4.73 -12.46 -21.09
N SER A 441 -4.68 -12.20 -22.39
CA SER A 441 -3.42 -12.14 -23.13
C SER A 441 -2.71 -10.79 -22.90
N GLY A 442 -2.64 -10.36 -21.64
CA GLY A 442 -2.24 -9.03 -21.15
C GLY A 442 -3.38 -8.25 -20.50
N GLY A 443 -3.06 -7.18 -19.77
CA GLY A 443 -4.04 -6.38 -19.01
C GLY A 443 -4.21 -6.83 -17.56
N ASN A 444 -5.05 -6.10 -16.82
CA ASN A 444 -5.30 -6.30 -15.39
C ASN A 444 -6.64 -6.98 -15.11
N PHE A 445 -6.68 -7.78 -14.04
CA PHE A 445 -7.88 -8.42 -13.53
C PHE A 445 -8.26 -7.78 -12.19
N ASP A 446 -9.53 -7.48 -12.01
CA ASP A 446 -10.08 -6.99 -10.74
C ASP A 446 -11.34 -7.77 -10.39
N ALA A 447 -11.26 -8.61 -9.35
CA ALA A 447 -12.43 -9.18 -8.70
C ALA A 447 -12.67 -8.43 -7.38
N HIS A 448 -13.83 -7.81 -7.25
CA HIS A 448 -14.10 -6.86 -6.17
C HIS A 448 -15.47 -7.09 -5.54
N ALA A 449 -15.50 -7.49 -4.27
CA ALA A 449 -16.72 -7.47 -3.49
C ALA A 449 -17.12 -6.01 -3.16
N THR A 450 -18.37 -5.64 -3.33
CA THR A 450 -18.85 -4.24 -3.19
C THR A 450 -19.52 -3.94 -1.85
N VAL A 451 -19.55 -4.92 -0.93
CA VAL A 451 -20.20 -4.80 0.39
C VAL A 451 -19.32 -5.39 1.49
N ALA A 452 -19.54 -4.91 2.73
CA ALA A 452 -18.92 -5.49 3.92
C ALA A 452 -19.38 -6.95 4.10
N GLY A 453 -18.43 -7.84 4.41
CA GLY A 453 -18.67 -9.29 4.48
C GLY A 453 -18.78 -9.97 3.12
N GLY A 454 -18.65 -9.24 2.01
CA GLY A 454 -18.71 -9.79 0.66
C GLY A 454 -17.64 -10.85 0.39
N VAL A 455 -17.88 -11.67 -0.63
CA VAL A 455 -17.15 -12.93 -0.85
C VAL A 455 -16.62 -13.03 -2.27
N ILE A 456 -15.36 -13.43 -2.43
CA ILE A 456 -14.82 -13.92 -3.71
C ILE A 456 -14.54 -15.42 -3.59
N THR A 457 -15.07 -16.20 -4.53
CA THR A 457 -14.83 -17.64 -4.61
C THR A 457 -14.29 -18.00 -5.99
N LEU A 458 -13.07 -18.53 -6.02
CA LEU A 458 -12.55 -19.25 -7.17
C LEU A 458 -12.83 -20.74 -6.96
N GLY A 459 -13.71 -21.32 -7.78
CA GLY A 459 -14.08 -22.73 -7.74
C GLY A 459 -12.91 -23.64 -8.14
N ALA A 460 -13.04 -24.96 -7.91
CA ALA A 460 -11.96 -25.91 -8.16
C ALA A 460 -11.49 -25.98 -9.63
N ASN A 461 -12.39 -25.64 -10.57
CA ASN A 461 -12.07 -25.54 -12.00
C ASN A 461 -11.83 -24.08 -12.44
N GLY A 462 -11.90 -23.13 -11.51
CA GLY A 462 -11.59 -21.74 -11.77
C GLY A 462 -10.10 -21.59 -12.04
N ASN A 463 -9.74 -20.96 -13.15
CA ASN A 463 -8.36 -20.66 -13.47
C ASN A 463 -8.29 -19.21 -13.96
N ILE A 464 -7.47 -18.38 -13.33
CA ILE A 464 -7.28 -16.99 -13.77
C ILE A 464 -5.84 -16.84 -14.24
N SER A 465 -5.64 -16.49 -15.50
CA SER A 465 -4.28 -16.34 -16.05
C SER A 465 -4.12 -15.05 -16.84
N SER A 466 -3.01 -14.35 -16.64
CA SER A 466 -2.60 -13.21 -17.49
C SER A 466 -1.21 -13.44 -18.09
N SER A 467 -1.11 -13.53 -19.42
CA SER A 467 0.05 -14.07 -20.15
C SER A 467 0.92 -13.06 -20.90
N ALA A 468 0.68 -11.74 -20.82
CA ALA A 468 1.49 -10.74 -21.54
C ALA A 468 1.95 -9.54 -20.70
N GLY A 469 3.24 -9.18 -20.83
CA GLY A 469 3.84 -7.92 -20.37
C GLY A 469 4.25 -7.89 -18.89
N SER A 470 5.34 -7.19 -18.59
CA SER A 470 6.07 -7.27 -17.31
C SER A 470 5.36 -6.75 -16.05
N ASN A 471 4.06 -6.41 -16.07
CA ASN A 471 3.37 -5.74 -14.95
C ASN A 471 1.84 -6.03 -14.87
N SER A 472 1.35 -7.17 -15.38
CA SER A 472 -0.07 -7.52 -15.20
C SER A 472 -0.41 -7.73 -13.73
N SER A 473 -1.45 -7.04 -13.26
CA SER A 473 -1.92 -7.11 -11.87
C SER A 473 -3.24 -7.86 -11.79
N LEU A 474 -3.29 -8.90 -10.97
CA LEU A 474 -4.51 -9.63 -10.63
C LEU A 474 -4.90 -9.28 -9.20
N SER A 475 -6.01 -8.57 -9.04
CA SER A 475 -6.43 -8.03 -7.74
C SER A 475 -7.71 -8.71 -7.26
N PHE A 476 -7.72 -9.06 -5.97
CA PHE A 476 -8.85 -9.67 -5.29
C PHE A 476 -9.13 -8.89 -4.01
N THR A 477 -10.29 -8.23 -3.95
CA THR A 477 -10.67 -7.41 -2.81
C THR A 477 -11.99 -7.90 -2.24
N ALA A 478 -11.95 -8.55 -1.08
CA ALA A 478 -13.13 -9.00 -0.34
C ALA A 478 -12.81 -9.29 1.12
N ASP A 479 -13.83 -9.26 1.99
CA ASP A 479 -13.66 -9.65 3.39
C ASP A 479 -13.53 -11.17 3.55
N ASN A 480 -13.98 -11.94 2.57
CA ASN A 480 -13.84 -13.40 2.51
C ASN A 480 -13.37 -13.83 1.12
N ILE A 481 -12.26 -14.55 1.03
CA ILE A 481 -11.73 -15.09 -0.23
C ILE A 481 -11.50 -16.60 -0.09
N ASN A 482 -12.00 -17.37 -1.05
CA ASN A 482 -11.82 -18.82 -1.14
C ASN A 482 -11.20 -19.19 -2.49
N LEU A 483 -9.99 -19.76 -2.48
CA LEU A 483 -9.20 -20.03 -3.68
C LEU A 483 -9.03 -21.54 -3.91
N ASN A 484 -10.02 -22.18 -4.50
CA ASN A 484 -9.98 -23.61 -4.80
C ASN A 484 -9.30 -23.93 -6.15
N GLY A 485 -9.24 -22.93 -7.04
CA GLY A 485 -8.60 -22.99 -8.35
C GLY A 485 -7.27 -22.24 -8.43
N SER A 486 -6.64 -22.20 -9.61
CA SER A 486 -5.32 -21.59 -9.84
C SER A 486 -5.39 -20.12 -10.27
N VAL A 487 -4.39 -19.33 -9.88
CA VAL A 487 -4.22 -17.95 -10.32
C VAL A 487 -2.77 -17.74 -10.76
N THR A 488 -2.55 -17.34 -12.02
CA THR A 488 -1.21 -17.16 -12.59
C THR A 488 -1.06 -15.75 -13.20
N GLY A 489 -0.07 -14.99 -12.76
CA GLY A 489 0.17 -13.62 -13.26
C GLY A 489 1.52 -13.04 -12.85
N SER A 490 1.76 -11.76 -13.15
CA SER A 490 3.01 -11.09 -12.76
C SER A 490 2.97 -10.57 -11.32
N ILE A 491 1.84 -9.99 -10.93
CA ILE A 491 1.58 -9.46 -9.58
C ILE A 491 0.21 -9.94 -9.15
N ILE A 492 0.11 -10.50 -7.95
CA ILE A 492 -1.16 -10.84 -7.31
C ILE A 492 -1.34 -9.98 -6.06
N ASN A 493 -2.45 -9.24 -6.00
CA ASN A 493 -2.83 -8.45 -4.84
C ASN A 493 -4.06 -9.06 -4.18
N ILE A 494 -3.99 -9.23 -2.86
CA ILE A 494 -5.10 -9.69 -2.04
C ILE A 494 -5.31 -8.70 -0.91
N ASP A 495 -6.49 -8.12 -0.86
CA ASP A 495 -6.86 -7.11 0.12
C ASP A 495 -8.26 -7.36 0.68
N THR A 496 -8.52 -6.81 1.86
CA THR A 496 -9.87 -6.78 2.44
C THR A 496 -10.69 -5.64 1.83
N TYR A 497 -12.01 -5.83 1.75
CA TYR A 497 -12.91 -4.73 1.39
C TYR A 497 -13.04 -3.76 2.57
N SER A 498 -13.36 -4.29 3.76
CA SER A 498 -13.49 -3.50 4.97
C SER A 498 -12.11 -3.27 5.59
N THR A 499 -11.84 -2.04 6.02
CA THR A 499 -10.56 -1.61 6.60
C THR A 499 -10.27 -2.18 7.99
N SER A 500 -11.31 -2.73 8.64
CA SER A 500 -11.28 -3.34 9.98
C SER A 500 -11.21 -4.87 9.97
N THR A 501 -11.46 -5.52 8.82
CA THR A 501 -11.37 -6.98 8.71
C THR A 501 -9.92 -7.42 8.85
N GLY A 502 -9.61 -8.28 9.82
CA GLY A 502 -8.28 -8.87 9.97
C GLY A 502 -7.94 -9.86 8.85
N ILE A 503 -6.66 -10.11 8.64
CA ILE A 503 -6.14 -11.11 7.69
C ILE A 503 -5.52 -12.26 8.48
N ASN A 504 -5.92 -13.50 8.17
CA ASN A 504 -5.37 -14.70 8.77
C ASN A 504 -4.77 -15.63 7.70
N LEU A 505 -3.51 -16.01 7.88
CA LEU A 505 -2.79 -16.93 7.01
C LEU A 505 -2.56 -18.26 7.73
N GLY A 506 -2.72 -19.36 7.01
CA GLY A 506 -2.51 -20.73 7.48
C GLY A 506 -3.77 -21.47 7.90
N ALA A 507 -4.79 -20.76 8.39
CA ALA A 507 -6.05 -21.35 8.83
C ALA A 507 -7.26 -20.50 8.42
N LYS A 508 -8.45 -21.11 8.35
CA LYS A 508 -9.72 -20.39 8.15
C LYS A 508 -10.25 -19.90 9.49
N VAL A 509 -10.44 -18.59 9.63
CA VAL A 509 -11.01 -17.94 10.82
C VAL A 509 -12.27 -17.18 10.40
N ALA A 510 -13.36 -17.39 11.13
CA ALA A 510 -14.61 -16.71 10.85
C ALA A 510 -14.50 -15.19 11.07
N GLY A 511 -15.09 -14.41 10.16
CA GLY A 511 -15.08 -12.94 10.24
C GLY A 511 -13.73 -12.28 9.89
N GLN A 512 -12.80 -13.05 9.31
CA GLN A 512 -11.52 -12.55 8.82
C GLN A 512 -11.26 -13.04 7.40
N LEU A 513 -10.52 -12.25 6.63
CA LEU A 513 -9.98 -12.72 5.36
C LEU A 513 -8.95 -13.81 5.64
N SER A 514 -9.30 -15.05 5.32
CA SER A 514 -8.48 -16.19 5.70
C SER A 514 -7.98 -16.99 4.50
N LEU A 515 -6.67 -17.23 4.42
CA LEU A 515 -6.04 -18.03 3.37
C LEU A 515 -5.22 -19.17 3.97
N THR A 516 -5.50 -20.39 3.56
CA THR A 516 -4.73 -21.59 3.94
C THR A 516 -3.42 -21.69 3.15
N ASN A 517 -2.50 -22.52 3.64
CA ASN A 517 -1.28 -22.84 2.88
C ASN A 517 -1.57 -23.41 1.48
N ALA A 518 -2.62 -24.20 1.33
CA ALA A 518 -3.01 -24.77 0.04
C ALA A 518 -3.50 -23.68 -0.92
N GLU A 519 -4.31 -22.72 -0.45
CA GLU A 519 -4.78 -21.59 -1.26
C GLU A 519 -3.64 -20.68 -1.71
N LEU A 520 -2.70 -20.35 -0.80
CA LEU A 520 -1.52 -19.55 -1.16
C LEU A 520 -0.61 -20.28 -2.17
N ASN A 521 -0.53 -21.61 -2.13
CA ASN A 521 0.25 -22.38 -3.12
C ASN A 521 -0.44 -22.52 -4.49
N ARG A 522 -1.71 -22.11 -4.63
CA ARG A 522 -2.40 -22.03 -5.94
C ARG A 522 -2.15 -20.71 -6.67
N LEU A 523 -1.52 -19.75 -6.01
CA LEU A 523 -1.13 -18.47 -6.62
C LEU A 523 0.28 -18.61 -7.18
N ASP A 524 0.43 -18.22 -8.42
CA ASP A 524 1.66 -18.32 -9.19
C ASP A 524 2.00 -16.93 -9.74
N ALA A 525 2.87 -16.23 -9.01
CA ALA A 525 3.37 -14.92 -9.41
C ALA A 525 4.77 -14.66 -8.82
N PRO A 526 5.63 -13.89 -9.50
CA PRO A 526 6.87 -13.38 -8.91
C PRO A 526 6.64 -12.53 -7.64
N ILE A 527 5.55 -11.74 -7.61
CA ILE A 527 5.21 -10.84 -6.51
C ILE A 527 3.82 -11.17 -5.99
N LEU A 528 3.73 -11.49 -4.69
CA LEU A 528 2.48 -11.62 -3.96
C LEU A 528 2.37 -10.54 -2.89
N ASN A 529 1.29 -9.78 -2.95
CA ASN A 529 0.97 -8.68 -2.06
C ASN A 529 -0.28 -9.03 -1.26
N ILE A 530 -0.18 -8.97 0.07
CA ILE A 530 -1.33 -9.22 0.96
C ILE A 530 -1.44 -8.05 1.95
N GLY A 531 -2.62 -7.42 1.99
CA GLY A 531 -2.94 -6.31 2.90
C GLY A 531 -2.26 -4.99 2.54
N GLN A 532 -1.96 -4.76 1.25
CA GLN A 532 -1.26 -3.56 0.78
C GLN A 532 -2.13 -2.31 0.69
N ASN A 533 -3.46 -2.43 0.82
CA ASN A 533 -4.34 -1.27 0.90
C ASN A 533 -3.92 -0.36 2.07
N THR A 534 -3.50 0.87 1.77
CA THR A 534 -2.97 1.82 2.77
C THR A 534 -4.00 2.27 3.80
N SER A 535 -5.29 2.07 3.52
CA SER A 535 -6.39 2.33 4.45
C SER A 535 -6.65 1.15 5.40
N HIS A 536 -5.98 0.01 5.21
CA HIS A 536 -6.12 -1.17 6.05
C HIS A 536 -5.41 -0.94 7.40
N SER A 537 -6.16 -1.08 8.48
CA SER A 537 -5.67 -0.83 9.85
C SER A 537 -5.72 -2.08 10.74
N ALA A 538 -6.18 -3.20 10.20
CA ALA A 538 -6.38 -4.43 10.94
C ALA A 538 -5.07 -5.24 11.09
N ALA A 539 -5.15 -6.28 11.90
CA ALA A 539 -4.05 -7.20 12.14
C ALA A 539 -3.94 -8.24 11.02
N LEU A 540 -2.70 -8.62 10.70
CA LEU A 540 -2.36 -9.78 9.88
C LEU A 540 -1.69 -10.83 10.76
N THR A 541 -2.23 -12.04 10.80
CA THR A 541 -1.69 -13.14 11.61
C THR A 541 -1.33 -14.32 10.73
N VAL A 542 -0.13 -14.88 10.90
CA VAL A 542 0.22 -16.23 10.42
C VAL A 542 -0.06 -17.18 11.57
N ALA A 543 -1.26 -17.79 11.56
CA ALA A 543 -1.76 -18.61 12.66
C ALA A 543 -1.38 -20.09 12.53
N SER A 544 -0.99 -20.55 11.34
CA SER A 544 -0.52 -21.92 11.10
C SER A 544 0.54 -21.94 10.02
N ALA A 545 1.33 -23.01 9.99
CA ALA A 545 2.46 -23.14 9.09
C ALA A 545 2.13 -22.84 7.61
N ILE A 546 2.88 -21.91 7.05
CA ILE A 546 2.89 -21.53 5.64
C ILE A 546 4.24 -21.91 5.04
N ASP A 547 4.20 -22.75 4.02
CA ASP A 547 5.35 -23.16 3.23
C ASP A 547 5.11 -22.87 1.75
N LEU A 548 5.68 -21.76 1.29
CA LEU A 548 5.62 -21.31 -0.10
C LEU A 548 6.92 -21.63 -0.86
N THR A 549 7.77 -22.51 -0.30
CA THR A 549 9.02 -22.92 -0.96
C THR A 549 8.79 -23.88 -2.12
N ASN A 550 7.63 -24.54 -2.13
CA ASN A 550 7.18 -25.50 -3.13
C ASN A 550 6.24 -24.90 -4.20
N SER A 551 5.88 -23.62 -4.11
CA SER A 551 5.10 -22.96 -5.17
C SER A 551 5.87 -23.04 -6.49
N ALA A 552 5.19 -23.42 -7.57
CA ALA A 552 5.78 -23.56 -8.91
C ALA A 552 6.47 -22.28 -9.41
N ALA A 553 5.96 -21.11 -8.96
CA ALA A 553 6.50 -19.78 -9.24
C ALA A 553 7.84 -19.51 -8.54
N GLY A 554 7.94 -20.02 -7.31
CA GLY A 554 8.88 -19.54 -6.33
C GLY A 554 8.85 -18.02 -6.13
N TYR A 555 7.89 -17.51 -5.35
CA TYR A 555 7.74 -16.08 -5.08
C TYR A 555 9.09 -15.41 -4.87
N GLN A 556 9.46 -14.51 -5.77
CA GLN A 556 10.65 -13.69 -5.64
C GLN A 556 10.45 -12.64 -4.55
N GLN A 557 9.21 -12.22 -4.33
CA GLN A 557 8.83 -11.31 -3.27
C GLN A 557 7.45 -11.65 -2.69
N LEU A 558 7.38 -11.84 -1.37
CA LEU A 558 6.14 -11.84 -0.60
C LEU A 558 6.10 -10.57 0.25
N ASN A 559 5.08 -9.75 0.08
CA ASN A 559 4.86 -8.55 0.88
C ASN A 559 3.61 -8.68 1.73
N LEU A 560 3.80 -8.74 3.05
CA LEU A 560 2.72 -8.75 4.03
C LEU A 560 2.67 -7.39 4.70
N ARG A 561 1.50 -6.75 4.69
CA ARG A 561 1.29 -5.46 5.36
C ARG A 561 0.06 -5.53 6.26
N GLY A 562 0.18 -4.90 7.42
CA GLY A 562 -0.90 -4.77 8.40
C GLY A 562 -0.44 -3.90 9.58
N ASN A 563 -1.36 -3.32 10.35
CA ASN A 563 -0.96 -2.49 11.50
C ASN A 563 -0.34 -3.33 12.63
N LEU A 564 -0.73 -4.59 12.74
CA LEU A 564 -0.12 -5.58 13.61
C LEU A 564 0.15 -6.83 12.79
N ILE A 565 1.41 -7.25 12.68
CA ILE A 565 1.77 -8.52 12.05
C ILE A 565 2.24 -9.49 13.14
N THR A 566 1.57 -10.64 13.26
CA THR A 566 1.94 -11.69 14.22
C THR A 566 2.27 -12.99 13.49
N VAL A 567 3.51 -13.47 13.62
CA VAL A 567 3.97 -14.76 13.08
C VAL A 567 3.96 -15.82 14.18
N SER A 568 2.83 -16.50 14.34
CA SER A 568 2.64 -17.48 15.43
C SER A 568 3.20 -18.84 15.09
N ASP A 569 3.31 -19.17 13.81
CA ASP A 569 3.81 -20.46 13.29
C ASP A 569 4.74 -20.23 12.09
N ALA A 570 5.32 -21.30 11.55
CA ALA A 570 6.34 -21.22 10.50
C ALA A 570 5.87 -20.45 9.27
N LEU A 571 6.68 -19.51 8.78
CA LEU A 571 6.46 -18.78 7.54
C LEU A 571 7.68 -18.94 6.64
N LYS A 572 7.54 -19.68 5.54
CA LYS A 572 8.64 -19.96 4.62
C LYS A 572 8.36 -19.44 3.21
N THR A 573 9.33 -18.70 2.66
CA THR A 573 9.31 -18.20 1.28
C THR A 573 10.66 -18.44 0.61
N ARG A 574 10.71 -18.43 -0.73
CA ARG A 574 11.98 -18.60 -1.48
C ARG A 574 12.76 -17.31 -1.65
N GLY A 575 12.06 -16.21 -1.93
CA GLY A 575 12.65 -14.92 -2.25
C GLY A 575 12.74 -13.99 -1.05
N GLN A 576 12.54 -12.70 -1.31
CA GLN A 576 12.42 -11.68 -0.28
C GLN A 576 11.06 -11.81 0.42
N LEU A 577 11.09 -11.71 1.75
CA LEU A 577 9.90 -11.49 2.57
C LEU A 577 9.95 -10.07 3.13
N THR A 578 8.92 -9.28 2.87
CA THR A 578 8.70 -7.98 3.50
C THR A 578 7.57 -8.08 4.50
N LEU A 579 7.84 -7.72 5.75
CA LEU A 579 6.84 -7.56 6.81
C LEU A 579 6.74 -6.07 7.14
N ASP A 580 5.62 -5.44 6.76
CA ASP A 580 5.36 -4.03 7.03
C ASP A 580 4.23 -3.87 8.06
N GLY A 581 4.64 -3.73 9.32
CA GLY A 581 3.80 -3.44 10.48
C GLY A 581 3.34 -1.97 10.57
N MET A 582 3.63 -1.13 9.57
CA MET A 582 3.33 0.30 9.55
C MET A 582 3.81 1.00 10.84
N SER A 583 2.91 1.70 11.53
CA SER A 583 3.17 2.34 12.82
C SER A 583 3.03 1.39 14.02
N GLY A 584 2.49 0.18 13.84
CA GLY A 584 2.25 -0.77 14.91
C GLY A 584 3.41 -1.74 15.11
N SER A 585 3.19 -3.05 15.11
CA SER A 585 4.25 -4.01 15.47
C SER A 585 4.32 -5.25 14.60
N VAL A 586 5.52 -5.80 14.46
CA VAL A 586 5.78 -7.12 13.87
C VAL A 586 6.35 -8.00 14.97
N SER A 587 5.67 -9.08 15.34
CA SER A 587 6.09 -9.97 16.42
C SER A 587 5.83 -11.45 16.10
N GLY A 588 6.47 -12.36 16.81
CA GLY A 588 6.19 -13.78 16.63
C GLY A 588 7.24 -14.72 17.22
N ALA A 589 6.79 -15.92 17.60
CA ALA A 589 7.65 -17.05 17.97
C ALA A 589 7.76 -18.10 16.84
N GLY A 590 6.92 -18.00 15.81
CA GLY A 590 7.00 -18.85 14.62
C GLY A 590 8.28 -18.60 13.84
N PRO A 591 8.98 -19.64 13.35
CA PRO A 591 10.21 -19.46 12.58
C PRO A 591 9.93 -18.87 11.19
N VAL A 592 10.60 -17.77 10.87
CA VAL A 592 10.58 -17.15 9.53
C VAL A 592 11.75 -17.67 8.72
N THR A 593 11.49 -18.21 7.52
CA THR A 593 12.52 -18.62 6.55
C THR A 593 12.37 -17.85 5.24
N ALA A 594 13.41 -17.12 4.82
CA ALA A 594 13.42 -16.35 3.58
C ALA A 594 14.85 -16.15 3.05
N ASN A 595 15.03 -15.88 1.77
CA ASN A 595 16.36 -15.53 1.23
C ASN A 595 16.79 -14.12 1.67
N SER A 596 15.83 -13.19 1.77
CA SER A 596 16.03 -11.85 2.32
C SER A 596 14.82 -11.48 3.16
N LEU A 597 15.03 -10.86 4.32
CA LEU A 597 13.96 -10.43 5.21
C LEU A 597 14.05 -8.92 5.46
N VAL A 598 12.99 -8.21 5.13
CA VAL A 598 12.83 -6.78 5.40
C VAL A 598 11.69 -6.59 6.39
N VAL A 599 11.94 -5.93 7.52
CA VAL A 599 10.92 -5.73 8.56
C VAL A 599 10.82 -4.26 8.93
N ASN A 600 9.68 -3.63 8.68
CA ASN A 600 9.43 -2.23 9.06
C ASN A 600 8.21 -2.17 9.97
N ALA A 601 8.32 -1.53 11.13
CA ALA A 601 7.22 -1.38 12.07
C ALA A 601 7.47 -0.23 13.06
N GLY A 602 6.53 0.04 13.94
CA GLY A 602 6.77 0.75 15.20
C GLY A 602 7.71 -0.04 16.10
N SER A 603 7.45 -1.34 16.29
CA SER A 603 8.32 -2.26 17.05
C SER A 603 8.45 -3.63 16.38
N VAL A 604 9.60 -4.28 16.55
CA VAL A 604 9.89 -5.60 15.98
C VAL A 604 10.33 -6.57 17.07
N ALA A 605 9.72 -7.75 17.14
CA ALA A 605 10.05 -8.82 18.09
C ALA A 605 9.89 -10.21 17.46
N LEU A 606 10.81 -10.58 16.56
CA LEU A 606 10.86 -11.90 15.93
C LEU A 606 11.78 -12.82 16.73
N THR A 607 11.17 -13.64 17.59
CA THR A 607 11.85 -14.49 18.58
C THR A 607 11.97 -15.96 18.18
N GLY A 608 11.29 -16.35 17.10
CA GLY A 608 11.40 -17.69 16.53
C GLY A 608 12.82 -18.03 16.08
N SER A 609 13.07 -19.31 15.81
CA SER A 609 14.32 -19.79 15.21
C SER A 609 14.39 -19.39 13.73
N ASN A 610 14.60 -18.10 13.45
CA ASN A 610 14.50 -17.55 12.09
C ASN A 610 15.74 -17.91 11.23
N MET A 611 15.52 -18.10 9.94
CA MET A 611 16.52 -18.45 8.93
C MET A 611 16.39 -17.49 7.74
N ALA A 612 17.10 -16.36 7.79
CA ALA A 612 17.11 -15.38 6.71
C ALA A 612 18.51 -15.28 6.08
N GLY A 613 18.61 -15.29 4.74
CA GLY A 613 19.89 -15.08 4.04
C GLY A 613 20.49 -13.67 4.24
N GLY A 614 19.65 -12.71 4.61
CA GLY A 614 20.04 -11.41 5.15
C GLY A 614 18.86 -10.64 5.73
N ILE A 615 19.12 -9.78 6.70
CA ILE A 615 18.09 -8.94 7.33
C ILE A 615 18.34 -7.44 7.13
N SER A 616 17.25 -6.68 7.12
CA SER A 616 17.22 -5.21 7.17
C SER A 616 15.86 -4.73 7.71
N GLY A 617 15.76 -3.46 8.10
CA GLY A 617 14.49 -2.95 8.58
C GLY A 617 14.55 -1.74 9.50
N SER A 618 13.42 -1.44 10.10
CA SER A 618 13.29 -0.35 11.07
C SER A 618 12.23 -0.62 12.13
N ALA A 619 12.51 -0.18 13.35
CA ALA A 619 11.55 -0.04 14.45
C ALA A 619 11.46 1.44 14.84
N THR A 620 10.42 2.12 14.36
CA THR A 620 10.30 3.59 14.38
C THR A 620 9.94 4.16 15.75
N THR A 621 9.33 3.38 16.63
CA THR A 621 8.93 3.80 17.99
C THR A 621 9.49 2.93 19.10
N GLY A 622 9.89 1.69 18.78
CA GLY A 622 10.28 0.65 19.74
C GLY A 622 11.65 0.03 19.48
N ASN A 623 11.81 -1.21 19.95
CA ASN A 623 13.03 -2.00 19.77
C ASN A 623 12.96 -2.79 18.47
N PHE A 624 14.10 -2.99 17.80
CA PHE A 624 14.24 -3.94 16.72
C PHE A 624 14.83 -5.25 17.26
N GLY A 625 14.00 -6.24 17.54
CA GLY A 625 14.38 -7.54 18.10
C GLY A 625 14.33 -8.67 17.08
N PHE A 626 15.46 -9.36 16.88
CA PHE A 626 15.57 -10.49 15.96
C PHE A 626 16.43 -11.63 16.51
N THR A 627 15.91 -12.85 16.42
CA THR A 627 16.63 -14.09 16.78
C THR A 627 16.86 -14.96 15.55
N ALA A 628 18.11 -15.31 15.25
CA ALA A 628 18.48 -16.23 14.18
C ALA A 628 18.79 -17.63 14.74
N ALA A 629 18.36 -18.68 14.03
CA ALA A 629 18.64 -20.07 14.40
C ALA A 629 20.14 -20.42 14.33
N ASN A 630 20.83 -19.87 13.32
CA ASN A 630 22.25 -20.12 13.04
C ASN A 630 23.00 -18.77 12.96
N ASP A 631 23.79 -18.56 11.92
CA ASP A 631 24.41 -17.28 11.61
C ASP A 631 23.37 -16.23 11.20
N LEU A 632 23.58 -14.99 11.65
CA LEU A 632 22.82 -13.82 11.30
C LEU A 632 23.63 -12.92 10.38
N THR A 633 23.10 -12.65 9.19
CA THR A 633 23.71 -11.71 8.24
C THR A 633 22.89 -10.41 8.14
N ILE A 634 23.53 -9.26 8.34
CA ILE A 634 22.93 -7.93 8.20
C ILE A 634 23.35 -7.37 6.84
N ASN A 635 22.41 -7.44 5.88
CA ASN A 635 22.64 -7.08 4.47
C ASN A 635 22.07 -5.70 4.08
N GLY A 636 21.27 -5.08 4.95
CA GLY A 636 20.80 -3.71 4.79
C GLY A 636 20.78 -2.96 6.12
N ASN A 637 20.31 -1.72 6.09
CA ASN A 637 20.28 -0.87 7.29
C ASN A 637 19.27 -1.40 8.32
N ILE A 638 19.60 -1.26 9.59
CA ILE A 638 18.69 -1.54 10.72
C ILE A 638 18.66 -0.33 11.64
N SER A 639 17.47 0.13 11.97
CA SER A 639 17.26 1.16 12.99
C SER A 639 16.29 0.70 14.08
N GLY A 640 16.50 1.17 15.30
CA GLY A 640 15.59 0.94 16.41
C GLY A 640 15.58 2.14 17.35
N ALA A 641 14.41 2.75 17.53
CA ALA A 641 14.24 3.99 18.28
C ALA A 641 14.60 3.86 19.77
N THR A 642 14.32 2.71 20.38
CA THR A 642 14.68 2.42 21.79
C THR A 642 15.85 1.46 21.93
N GLY A 643 16.10 0.64 20.92
CA GLY A 643 17.13 -0.38 20.95
C GLY A 643 17.14 -1.26 19.70
N ILE A 644 18.25 -1.99 19.51
CA ILE A 644 18.35 -3.14 18.61
C ILE A 644 18.81 -4.33 19.47
N SER A 645 18.12 -5.45 19.37
CA SER A 645 18.45 -6.71 20.06
C SER A 645 18.61 -7.83 19.04
N LEU A 646 19.85 -8.31 18.83
CA LEU A 646 20.17 -9.36 17.87
C LEU A 646 20.72 -10.59 18.58
N THR A 647 20.05 -11.72 18.41
CA THR A 647 20.51 -13.02 18.93
C THR A 647 20.77 -13.96 17.76
N ALA A 648 21.84 -14.74 17.80
CA ALA A 648 22.16 -15.74 16.78
C ALA A 648 22.64 -17.04 17.43
N GLY A 649 22.29 -18.18 16.84
CA GLY A 649 22.83 -19.49 17.24
C GLY A 649 24.28 -19.72 16.81
N GLY A 650 24.81 -18.91 15.89
CA GLY A 650 26.19 -18.96 15.39
C GLY A 650 26.91 -17.61 15.48
N ASN A 651 27.23 -17.02 14.33
CA ASN A 651 27.88 -15.70 14.20
C ASN A 651 26.88 -14.59 13.89
N ILE A 652 27.23 -13.34 14.16
CA ILE A 652 26.55 -12.14 13.65
C ILE A 652 27.52 -11.42 12.71
N ASN A 653 27.16 -11.30 11.44
CA ASN A 653 28.00 -10.71 10.40
C ASN A 653 27.29 -9.52 9.76
N GLN A 654 27.92 -8.34 9.84
CA GLN A 654 27.44 -7.12 9.19
C GLN A 654 28.20 -6.85 7.89
N ASN A 655 27.48 -6.56 6.81
CA ASN A 655 28.10 -6.07 5.58
C ASN A 655 28.61 -4.63 5.75
N ASN A 656 29.80 -4.35 5.19
CA ASN A 656 30.50 -3.07 5.37
C ASN A 656 29.72 -1.83 4.92
N ASN A 657 28.80 -1.97 3.96
CA ASN A 657 27.98 -0.86 3.42
C ASN A 657 26.65 -0.66 4.17
N THR A 658 26.43 -1.35 5.28
CA THR A 658 25.19 -1.26 6.07
C THR A 658 25.42 -0.46 7.34
N THR A 659 24.33 0.08 7.88
CA THR A 659 24.35 0.90 9.09
C THR A 659 23.40 0.35 10.15
N LEU A 660 23.89 0.23 11.38
CA LEU A 660 23.08 0.08 12.59
C LEU A 660 22.90 1.44 13.25
N THR A 661 21.65 1.88 13.44
CA THR A 661 21.33 3.14 14.13
C THR A 661 20.46 2.88 15.35
N THR A 662 21.01 3.08 16.55
CA THR A 662 20.27 2.81 17.79
C THR A 662 20.90 3.46 19.03
N PRO A 663 20.11 3.90 20.02
CA PRO A 663 20.65 4.32 21.31
C PRO A 663 21.26 3.15 22.11
N LEU A 664 20.80 1.90 21.89
CA LEU A 664 21.30 0.72 22.59
C LEU A 664 21.31 -0.49 21.65
N LEU A 665 22.49 -1.08 21.45
CA LEU A 665 22.65 -2.35 20.78
C LEU A 665 22.90 -3.46 21.81
N SER A 666 22.12 -4.54 21.73
CA SER A 666 22.35 -5.79 22.45
C SER A 666 22.60 -6.91 21.46
N VAL A 667 23.73 -7.60 21.58
CA VAL A 667 24.08 -8.74 20.72
C VAL A 667 24.45 -9.98 21.54
N ALA A 668 23.93 -11.14 21.16
CA ALA A 668 24.27 -12.41 21.81
C ALA A 668 24.46 -13.50 20.74
N ALA A 669 25.62 -14.14 20.75
CA ALA A 669 25.92 -15.23 19.82
C ALA A 669 27.09 -16.08 20.35
N PRO A 670 27.06 -17.41 20.32
CA PRO A 670 28.19 -18.20 20.78
C PRO A 670 29.45 -18.01 19.91
N GLY A 671 29.28 -17.62 18.65
CA GLY A 671 30.34 -17.27 17.71
C GLY A 671 30.77 -15.79 17.76
N SER A 672 31.27 -15.25 16.65
CA SER A 672 31.71 -13.86 16.56
C SER A 672 30.57 -12.88 16.26
N ALA A 673 30.61 -11.67 16.82
CA ALA A 673 29.86 -10.52 16.32
C ALA A 673 30.81 -9.57 15.58
N ASN A 674 30.75 -9.59 14.25
CA ASN A 674 31.48 -8.70 13.37
C ASN A 674 30.57 -7.57 12.86
N LEU A 675 30.61 -6.43 13.53
CA LEU A 675 29.81 -5.23 13.29
C LEU A 675 30.67 -4.13 12.64
N SER A 676 31.24 -4.44 11.48
CA SER A 676 32.25 -3.62 10.79
C SER A 676 31.70 -2.52 9.89
N GLY A 677 30.38 -2.26 9.90
CA GLY A 677 29.75 -1.19 9.11
C GLY A 677 30.41 0.17 9.35
N THR A 678 30.76 0.89 8.28
CA THR A 678 31.57 2.11 8.37
C THR A 678 30.82 3.32 8.95
N ALA A 679 29.48 3.25 9.00
CA ALA A 679 28.61 4.35 9.39
C ALA A 679 27.69 4.01 10.57
N ASN A 680 27.99 2.96 11.35
CA ASN A 680 27.21 2.60 12.53
C ASN A 680 27.10 3.77 13.51
N ARG A 681 25.92 3.94 14.12
CA ARG A 681 25.59 4.96 15.10
C ARG A 681 24.94 4.30 16.31
N ILE A 682 25.78 3.67 17.12
CA ILE A 682 25.42 2.92 18.33
C ILE A 682 25.76 3.78 19.54
N GLY A 683 24.75 4.14 20.33
CA GLY A 683 24.93 4.94 21.55
C GLY A 683 25.54 4.14 22.71
N ALA A 684 25.05 2.92 22.93
CA ALA A 684 25.53 2.01 23.95
C ALA A 684 25.52 0.55 23.45
N LEU A 685 26.42 -0.28 23.98
CA LEU A 685 26.59 -1.68 23.60
C LEU A 685 26.57 -2.62 24.80
N THR A 686 25.81 -3.70 24.65
CA THR A 686 25.86 -4.90 25.49
C THR A 686 26.10 -6.11 24.59
N ALA A 687 27.00 -7.00 25.02
CA ALA A 687 27.33 -8.23 24.30
C ALA A 687 27.62 -9.37 25.29
N PRO A 688 26.58 -9.93 25.93
CA PRO A 688 26.74 -11.05 26.84
C PRO A 688 27.03 -12.35 26.08
N GLY A 689 28.10 -13.05 26.46
CA GLY A 689 28.37 -14.40 25.97
C GLY A 689 28.68 -14.47 24.48
N ILE A 690 29.55 -13.58 23.98
CA ILE A 690 30.04 -13.57 22.60
C ILE A 690 31.38 -14.30 22.45
N GLY A 691 31.65 -14.99 21.34
CA GLY A 691 32.96 -15.63 21.09
C GLY A 691 34.08 -14.63 20.78
N SER A 692 33.76 -13.62 19.96
CA SER A 692 34.61 -12.46 19.69
C SER A 692 33.75 -11.28 19.26
N LEU A 693 34.25 -10.06 19.37
CA LEU A 693 33.52 -8.84 19.06
C LEU A 693 34.41 -7.90 18.25
N THR A 694 33.90 -7.43 17.12
CA THR A 694 34.49 -6.33 16.34
C THR A 694 33.41 -5.30 16.07
N VAL A 695 33.65 -4.04 16.40
CA VAL A 695 32.70 -2.93 16.19
C VAL A 695 33.42 -1.72 15.62
N ASN A 696 32.92 -1.24 14.48
CA ASN A 696 33.20 0.10 13.99
C ASN A 696 31.99 0.98 14.30
N ASN A 697 32.21 2.17 14.85
CA ASN A 697 31.17 3.15 15.15
C ASN A 697 31.60 4.53 14.68
N ALA A 698 30.68 5.33 14.14
CA ALA A 698 30.95 6.67 13.63
C ALA A 698 30.94 7.73 14.75
N ASP A 699 30.14 7.52 15.80
CA ASP A 699 29.96 8.44 16.92
C ASP A 699 30.57 7.85 18.22
N SER A 700 30.46 8.58 19.34
CA SER A 700 30.83 8.04 20.66
C SER A 700 29.97 6.82 21.03
N ILE A 701 30.54 5.88 21.78
CA ILE A 701 29.88 4.64 22.20
C ILE A 701 30.14 4.34 23.68
N ALA A 702 29.10 3.94 24.40
CA ALA A 702 29.21 3.43 25.77
C ALA A 702 29.25 1.90 25.80
N LEU A 703 30.28 1.31 26.40
CA LEU A 703 30.41 -0.13 26.64
C LEU A 703 29.84 -0.45 28.03
N LYS A 704 28.71 -1.14 28.08
CA LYS A 704 28.00 -1.43 29.35
C LYS A 704 28.34 -2.80 29.92
N ALA A 705 28.02 -3.86 29.20
CA ALA A 705 28.25 -5.23 29.66
C ALA A 705 28.67 -6.08 28.47
N ILE A 706 29.97 -6.39 28.38
CA ILE A 706 30.54 -7.20 27.31
C ILE A 706 31.30 -8.34 27.97
N THR A 707 31.00 -9.57 27.61
CA THR A 707 31.67 -10.72 28.18
C THR A 707 31.89 -11.77 27.11
N LEU A 708 33.14 -12.15 26.90
CA LEU A 708 33.47 -13.25 26.02
C LEU A 708 33.16 -14.60 26.68
N THR A 709 32.80 -15.59 25.86
CA THR A 709 32.58 -16.98 26.30
C THR A 709 33.87 -17.68 26.72
N GLY A 710 35.02 -17.27 26.17
CA GLY A 710 36.35 -17.83 26.48
C GLY A 710 36.68 -19.16 25.79
N ILE A 711 35.80 -19.66 24.90
CA ILE A 711 35.92 -20.98 24.25
C ILE A 711 36.61 -20.96 22.87
N GLY A 712 37.02 -19.79 22.37
CA GLY A 712 37.63 -19.62 21.03
C GLY A 712 39.12 -19.27 21.09
N SER A 713 39.97 -20.13 20.51
CA SER A 713 41.37 -19.76 20.22
C SER A 713 41.39 -18.55 19.28
N GLY A 714 41.86 -17.40 19.77
CA GLY A 714 41.96 -16.17 18.98
C GLY A 714 40.75 -15.22 19.05
N GLY A 715 39.80 -15.43 19.99
CA GLY A 715 38.78 -14.42 20.30
C GLY A 715 39.42 -13.09 20.72
N ALA A 716 38.75 -11.96 20.46
CA ALA A 716 39.17 -10.62 20.88
C ALA A 716 37.97 -9.69 20.97
N ILE A 717 38.12 -8.57 21.69
CA ILE A 717 37.20 -7.42 21.66
C ILE A 717 37.90 -6.27 20.96
N ASN A 718 37.43 -5.89 19.78
CA ASN A 718 37.93 -4.76 19.00
C ASN A 718 36.82 -3.72 18.86
N VAL A 719 37.03 -2.50 19.36
CA VAL A 719 36.08 -1.39 19.18
C VAL A 719 36.82 -0.17 18.66
N THR A 720 36.36 0.35 17.53
CA THR A 720 36.95 1.51 16.85
C THR A 720 35.89 2.57 16.64
N THR A 721 36.20 3.81 17.05
CA THR A 721 35.38 5.00 16.77
C THR A 721 36.25 6.25 16.66
N PRO A 722 35.89 7.24 15.83
CA PRO A 722 36.52 8.57 15.91
C PRO A 722 35.98 9.39 17.10
N GLY A 723 34.87 8.97 17.72
CA GLY A 723 34.30 9.54 18.95
C GLY A 723 34.94 8.97 20.22
N ASN A 724 34.27 9.16 21.36
CA ASN A 724 34.74 8.65 22.65
C ASN A 724 34.23 7.24 22.92
N ILE A 725 35.01 6.42 23.62
CA ILE A 725 34.55 5.17 24.24
C ILE A 725 34.36 5.42 25.75
N ALA A 726 33.12 5.29 26.22
CA ALA A 726 32.78 5.31 27.63
C ALA A 726 32.70 3.87 28.16
N VAL A 727 33.58 3.46 29.07
CA VAL A 727 33.54 2.14 29.72
C VAL A 727 32.67 2.26 30.97
N ASP A 728 31.37 2.04 30.82
CA ASP A 728 30.37 2.28 31.88
C ASP A 728 30.08 1.03 32.72
N GLY A 729 30.51 -0.16 32.27
CA GLY A 729 30.44 -1.37 33.08
C GLY A 729 31.56 -2.35 32.77
N VAL A 730 31.31 -3.65 32.92
CA VAL A 730 32.34 -4.68 32.80
C VAL A 730 32.50 -5.11 31.35
N VAL A 731 33.74 -5.00 30.85
CA VAL A 731 34.19 -5.56 29.58
C VAL A 731 35.21 -6.65 29.90
N ASP A 732 34.78 -7.90 29.81
CA ASP A 732 35.57 -9.07 30.21
C ASP A 732 35.87 -9.96 29.00
N ALA A 733 37.09 -9.88 28.49
CA ALA A 733 37.63 -10.72 27.44
C ALA A 733 38.11 -12.09 27.93
N LYS A 734 37.98 -12.43 29.21
CA LYS A 734 38.54 -13.65 29.81
C LYS A 734 40.05 -13.73 29.58
N THR A 735 40.53 -14.75 28.89
CA THR A 735 41.94 -14.97 28.54
C THR A 735 42.34 -14.31 27.21
N GLN A 736 41.45 -13.50 26.62
CA GLN A 736 41.63 -12.92 25.30
C GLN A 736 41.99 -11.43 25.36
N ASN A 737 42.27 -10.87 24.19
CA ASN A 737 42.77 -9.51 24.05
C ASN A 737 41.64 -8.50 23.86
N ILE A 738 41.87 -7.28 24.35
CA ILE A 738 41.02 -6.11 24.12
C ILE A 738 41.83 -5.08 23.35
N SER A 739 41.28 -4.56 22.26
CA SER A 739 41.80 -3.43 21.50
C SER A 739 40.73 -2.36 21.36
N LEU A 740 41.00 -1.17 21.87
CA LEU A 740 40.08 -0.03 21.79
C LEU A 740 40.77 1.14 21.07
N SER A 741 40.13 1.68 20.05
CA SER A 741 40.59 2.86 19.32
C SER A 741 39.53 3.95 19.35
N ALA A 742 39.86 5.13 19.92
CA ALA A 742 38.90 6.21 20.16
C ALA A 742 39.56 7.59 20.11
N ASN A 743 38.75 8.66 20.23
CA ASN A 743 39.27 9.94 20.69
C ASN A 743 39.66 9.84 22.17
N ASN A 744 38.69 9.66 23.07
CA ASN A 744 38.94 9.42 24.49
C ASN A 744 38.46 8.03 24.90
N ILE A 745 39.15 7.39 25.85
CA ILE A 745 38.70 6.15 26.50
C ILE A 745 38.64 6.38 28.01
N SER A 746 37.44 6.42 28.59
CA SER A 746 37.26 6.72 30.02
C SER A 746 35.99 6.07 30.56
N GLY A 747 35.80 6.04 31.88
CA GLY A 747 34.59 5.52 32.49
C GLY A 747 34.85 4.87 33.84
N ALA A 748 33.78 4.55 34.57
CA ALA A 748 33.84 3.94 35.90
C ALA A 748 33.87 2.40 35.86
N GLY A 749 33.64 1.80 34.68
CA GLY A 749 33.67 0.37 34.44
C GLY A 749 35.09 -0.20 34.42
N THR A 750 35.21 -1.50 34.11
CA THR A 750 36.48 -2.23 34.16
C THR A 750 36.73 -3.02 32.88
N LEU A 751 37.95 -2.92 32.34
CA LEU A 751 38.45 -3.74 31.24
C LEU A 751 39.26 -4.93 31.78
N ALA A 752 38.83 -6.15 31.56
CA ALA A 752 39.51 -7.37 32.00
C ALA A 752 39.85 -8.27 30.81
N GLY A 753 41.08 -8.80 30.76
CA GLY A 753 41.55 -9.61 29.63
C GLY A 753 43.00 -10.08 29.82
N GLN A 754 43.57 -10.76 28.82
CA GLN A 754 44.99 -11.10 28.81
C GLN A 754 45.85 -9.87 28.47
N ALA A 755 45.68 -9.33 27.26
CA ALA A 755 46.35 -8.12 26.82
C ALA A 755 45.35 -6.99 26.51
N LEU A 756 45.72 -5.77 26.84
CA LEU A 756 44.96 -4.56 26.53
C LEU A 756 45.80 -3.62 25.66
N THR A 757 45.23 -3.25 24.51
CA THR A 757 45.77 -2.22 23.62
C THR A 757 44.79 -1.06 23.54
N LEU A 758 45.27 0.15 23.82
CA LEU A 758 44.49 1.39 23.74
C LEU A 758 45.15 2.33 22.74
N ASN A 759 44.38 2.80 21.76
CA ASN A 759 44.82 3.80 20.80
C ASN A 759 43.90 5.02 20.90
N THR A 760 44.43 6.17 21.30
CA THR A 760 43.63 7.38 21.53
C THR A 760 44.16 8.59 20.80
N THR A 761 43.31 9.58 20.53
CA THR A 761 43.74 10.92 20.07
C THR A 761 43.47 12.02 21.11
N GLY A 762 42.80 11.69 22.21
CA GLY A 762 42.29 12.60 23.23
C GLY A 762 42.54 12.13 24.67
N GLY A 763 43.11 10.93 24.88
CA GLY A 763 43.56 10.42 26.19
C GLY A 763 42.83 9.20 26.73
N VAL A 764 43.39 8.63 27.80
CA VAL A 764 42.88 7.48 28.54
C VAL A 764 42.64 7.85 30.01
N GLY A 765 41.44 7.63 30.52
CA GLY A 765 41.00 8.08 31.83
C GLY A 765 40.88 9.61 31.90
N SER A 766 40.89 10.16 33.11
CA SER A 766 40.98 11.60 33.36
C SER A 766 42.05 11.90 34.41
N ALA A 767 42.37 13.17 34.65
CA ALA A 767 43.29 13.53 35.72
C ALA A 767 42.77 13.11 37.12
N ALA A 768 41.44 13.09 37.31
CA ALA A 768 40.80 12.76 38.58
C ALA A 768 40.46 11.28 38.74
N SER A 769 40.28 10.54 37.64
CA SER A 769 39.80 9.15 37.67
C SER A 769 40.56 8.31 36.66
N ALA A 770 41.20 7.25 37.14
CA ALA A 770 41.90 6.30 36.30
C ALA A 770 40.91 5.37 35.60
N LEU A 771 41.24 4.93 34.38
CA LEU A 771 40.55 3.81 33.73
C LEU A 771 40.90 2.53 34.49
N LEU A 772 39.88 1.80 34.97
CA LEU A 772 40.09 0.58 35.73
C LEU A 772 40.34 -0.60 34.78
N THR A 773 41.40 -1.36 35.03
CA THR A 773 41.77 -2.53 34.24
C THR A 773 42.05 -3.74 35.12
N ARG A 774 42.02 -4.93 34.54
CA ARG A 774 42.48 -6.19 35.14
C ARG A 774 43.09 -7.07 34.04
N VAL A 775 44.33 -6.74 33.70
CA VAL A 775 45.05 -7.33 32.57
C VAL A 775 46.46 -7.75 32.96
N ALA A 776 47.04 -8.66 32.18
CA ALA A 776 48.42 -9.12 32.34
C ALA A 776 49.39 -8.30 31.48
N GLU A 777 48.96 -7.85 30.31
CA GLU A 777 49.76 -7.05 29.37
C GLU A 777 49.06 -5.74 29.00
N LEU A 778 49.83 -4.66 28.90
CA LEU A 778 49.32 -3.32 28.60
C LEU A 778 50.18 -2.61 27.53
N THR A 779 49.49 -2.12 26.50
CA THR A 779 49.98 -1.18 25.49
C THR A 779 48.99 -0.02 25.40
N ALA A 780 49.46 1.23 25.39
CA ALA A 780 48.59 2.39 25.28
C ALA A 780 49.28 3.55 24.55
N THR A 781 48.73 3.97 23.42
CA THR A 781 49.27 5.07 22.63
C THR A 781 48.26 6.19 22.53
N ASN A 782 48.66 7.41 22.84
CA ASN A 782 47.86 8.61 22.60
C ASN A 782 48.57 9.52 21.60
N THR A 783 47.97 9.73 20.42
CA THR A 783 48.53 10.53 19.32
C THR A 783 47.92 11.94 19.26
N ALA A 784 47.63 12.54 20.41
CA ALA A 784 46.96 13.83 20.48
C ALA A 784 47.76 14.96 19.80
N GLY A 785 47.05 16.00 19.34
CA GLY A 785 47.67 17.16 18.69
C GLY A 785 48.61 17.97 19.60
N ALA A 786 49.39 18.87 18.99
CA ALA A 786 50.36 19.71 19.70
C ALA A 786 49.74 20.46 20.90
N ASN A 787 50.43 20.47 22.04
CA ASN A 787 50.01 21.04 23.33
C ASN A 787 48.88 20.29 24.07
N SER A 788 48.52 19.07 23.65
CA SER A 788 47.58 18.26 24.41
C SER A 788 48.13 17.92 25.80
N VAL A 789 47.29 18.08 26.83
CA VAL A 789 47.56 17.67 28.23
C VAL A 789 46.76 16.44 28.66
N ALA A 790 46.13 15.76 27.70
CA ALA A 790 45.28 14.62 27.98
C ALA A 790 46.08 13.44 28.55
N PRO A 791 45.70 12.91 29.73
CA PRO A 791 46.50 11.89 30.39
C PRO A 791 46.34 10.51 29.76
N ILE A 792 47.30 9.63 30.04
CA ILE A 792 47.07 8.18 30.10
C ILE A 792 47.06 7.85 31.59
N ASN A 793 45.88 7.69 32.20
CA ASN A 793 45.71 7.37 33.62
C ASN A 793 44.99 6.02 33.78
N ILE A 794 45.72 4.98 34.20
CA ILE A 794 45.26 3.60 34.27
C ILE A 794 45.51 3.03 35.67
N ALA A 795 44.52 2.34 36.23
CA ALA A 795 44.65 1.59 37.48
C ALA A 795 44.29 0.12 37.26
N ASN A 796 45.30 -0.74 37.25
CA ASN A 796 45.15 -2.17 37.13
C ASN A 796 44.92 -2.82 38.51
N THR A 797 43.74 -3.39 38.72
CA THR A 797 43.20 -3.75 40.05
C THR A 797 43.00 -5.27 40.22
N GLY A 798 43.97 -6.08 39.78
CA GLY A 798 43.95 -7.55 39.87
C GLY A 798 44.39 -8.13 41.22
N ASN A 799 44.51 -9.46 41.29
CA ASN A 799 45.05 -10.17 42.46
C ASN A 799 46.48 -9.68 42.76
N ASN A 800 46.82 -9.52 44.04
CA ASN A 800 48.08 -8.95 44.54
C ASN A 800 49.35 -9.76 44.16
N THR A 801 49.18 -10.92 43.51
CA THR A 801 50.27 -11.78 43.00
C THR A 801 50.58 -11.60 41.50
N ASN A 802 49.73 -10.92 40.72
CA ASN A 802 49.93 -10.81 39.28
C ASN A 802 50.87 -9.65 38.91
N VAL A 803 51.86 -9.94 38.05
CA VAL A 803 52.75 -8.96 37.46
C VAL A 803 52.12 -8.38 36.20
N LEU A 804 51.94 -7.06 36.15
CA LEU A 804 51.54 -6.34 34.94
C LEU A 804 52.77 -6.11 34.06
N ILE A 805 52.77 -6.61 32.82
CA ILE A 805 53.78 -6.32 31.80
C ILE A 805 53.33 -5.10 31.01
N VAL A 806 54.08 -4.01 31.10
CA VAL A 806 53.85 -2.79 30.34
C VAL A 806 54.78 -2.81 29.12
N HIS A 807 54.19 -2.85 27.93
CA HIS A 807 54.91 -2.73 26.66
C HIS A 807 55.10 -1.24 26.33
N ASP A 808 54.59 -0.79 25.19
CA ASP A 808 54.70 0.62 24.78
C ASP A 808 53.51 1.41 25.34
N VAL A 809 53.80 2.37 26.22
CA VAL A 809 52.82 3.34 26.72
C VAL A 809 53.32 4.75 26.41
N GLN A 810 52.78 5.34 25.35
CA GLN A 810 53.41 6.50 24.72
C GLN A 810 52.40 7.61 24.45
N GLN A 811 52.78 8.83 24.82
CA GLN A 811 52.20 10.05 24.29
C GLN A 811 52.98 10.37 23.00
N VAL A 812 52.48 9.85 21.88
CA VAL A 812 53.09 10.01 20.56
C VAL A 812 52.60 11.32 19.95
N ASP A 813 53.45 11.92 19.17
CA ASP A 813 53.29 13.30 18.74
C ASP A 813 53.36 13.38 17.21
N ALA A 814 52.31 13.95 16.61
CA ALA A 814 52.29 14.23 15.18
C ALA A 814 52.84 15.63 14.82
N GLY A 815 53.21 16.49 15.80
CA GLY A 815 53.53 17.91 15.55
C GLY A 815 54.36 18.70 16.57
N GLY A 816 54.95 18.11 17.61
CA GLY A 816 55.93 18.72 18.51
C GLY A 816 55.50 19.05 19.96
N GLY A 817 54.45 18.45 20.55
CA GLY A 817 54.12 18.78 21.95
C GLY A 817 53.00 18.01 22.67
N ASN A 818 52.84 16.69 22.53
CA ASN A 818 51.93 15.94 23.42
C ASN A 818 52.55 15.82 24.84
N GLY A 819 52.00 16.60 25.78
CA GLY A 819 52.51 16.76 27.15
C GLY A 819 51.63 16.12 28.22
N GLY A 820 50.71 15.24 27.84
CA GLY A 820 49.85 14.52 28.77
C GLY A 820 50.64 13.68 29.78
N ALA A 821 50.20 13.69 31.05
CA ALA A 821 50.79 12.85 32.07
C ALA A 821 50.50 11.36 31.82
N ILE A 822 51.44 10.48 32.17
CA ILE A 822 51.24 9.02 32.17
C ILE A 822 51.23 8.57 33.62
N LYS A 823 50.13 8.00 34.09
CA LYS A 823 50.00 7.40 35.42
C LYS A 823 49.51 5.97 35.26
N ILE A 824 50.32 5.01 35.69
CA ILE A 824 49.97 3.59 35.70
C ILE A 824 50.14 3.08 37.12
N ALA A 825 49.05 2.62 37.72
CA ALA A 825 49.05 1.96 39.02
C ALA A 825 48.72 0.47 38.85
N ASN A 826 49.42 -0.42 39.55
CA ASN A 826 49.07 -1.84 39.65
C ASN A 826 49.00 -2.29 41.12
N THR A 827 47.97 -3.05 41.47
CA THR A 827 47.79 -3.64 42.81
C THR A 827 48.78 -4.77 43.11
N GLY A 828 49.41 -5.37 42.10
CA GLY A 828 50.50 -6.34 42.20
C GLY A 828 51.84 -5.77 41.72
N GLY A 829 52.75 -6.64 41.28
CA GLY A 829 54.05 -6.23 40.69
C GLY A 829 53.90 -5.63 39.29
N MET A 830 54.88 -4.88 38.80
CA MET A 830 54.86 -4.30 37.46
C MET A 830 56.22 -4.48 36.79
N THR A 831 56.25 -4.84 35.52
CA THR A 831 57.46 -4.92 34.71
C THR A 831 57.28 -4.05 33.47
N THR A 832 58.13 -3.04 33.26
CA THR A 832 58.15 -2.31 31.99
C THR A 832 59.12 -3.00 31.02
N ALA A 833 58.56 -3.61 29.98
CA ALA A 833 59.32 -4.30 28.93
C ALA A 833 59.54 -3.43 27.69
N GLY A 834 58.64 -2.48 27.41
CA GLY A 834 58.72 -1.55 26.28
C GLY A 834 59.05 -0.11 26.70
N THR A 835 58.59 0.86 25.90
CA THR A 835 58.83 2.29 26.11
C THR A 835 57.64 2.98 26.78
N VAL A 836 57.86 3.59 27.94
CA VAL A 836 56.93 4.53 28.57
C VAL A 836 57.43 5.95 28.33
N SER A 837 56.76 6.74 27.49
CA SER A 837 57.29 8.06 27.11
C SER A 837 56.25 9.16 26.93
N THR A 838 56.62 10.38 27.31
CA THR A 838 55.84 11.61 27.05
C THR A 838 56.78 12.78 26.77
N GLY A 839 56.32 13.78 26.00
CA GLY A 839 57.13 14.98 25.75
C GLY A 839 57.30 15.79 27.03
N ALA A 840 56.24 16.46 27.48
CA ALA A 840 56.27 17.35 28.65
C ALA A 840 55.58 16.81 29.91
N GLY A 841 54.89 15.67 29.83
CA GLY A 841 54.06 15.15 30.92
C GLY A 841 54.86 14.49 32.04
N ALA A 842 54.31 14.49 33.26
CA ALA A 842 54.85 13.67 34.33
C ALA A 842 54.56 12.18 34.07
N ILE A 843 55.50 11.29 34.40
CA ILE A 843 55.30 9.84 34.39
C ILE A 843 55.24 9.36 35.83
N THR A 844 54.22 8.59 36.21
CA THR A 844 54.11 7.93 37.51
C THR A 844 53.81 6.45 37.30
N LEU A 845 54.76 5.59 37.67
CA LEU A 845 54.60 4.15 37.68
C LEU A 845 54.55 3.68 39.13
N GLN A 846 53.40 3.16 39.55
CA GLN A 846 53.18 2.71 40.93
C GLN A 846 52.80 1.24 40.94
N ALA A 847 53.58 0.43 41.65
CA ALA A 847 53.25 -0.97 41.93
C ALA A 847 53.15 -1.17 43.45
N ASN A 848 52.16 -1.95 43.91
CA ASN A 848 52.07 -2.40 45.30
C ASN A 848 52.79 -3.75 45.51
N GLY A 849 53.75 -4.04 44.64
CA GLY A 849 54.66 -5.18 44.65
C GLY A 849 56.00 -4.81 43.98
N PRO A 850 56.82 -5.78 43.55
CA PRO A 850 58.06 -5.49 42.81
C PRO A 850 57.80 -4.67 41.55
N LEU A 851 58.60 -3.61 41.32
CA LEU A 851 58.59 -2.81 40.10
C LEU A 851 59.91 -3.04 39.37
N ALA A 852 59.88 -3.67 38.21
CA ALA A 852 61.05 -3.86 37.35
C ALA A 852 60.95 -2.95 36.12
N VAL A 853 61.99 -2.18 35.86
CA VAL A 853 62.14 -1.38 34.64
C VAL A 853 63.19 -2.05 33.77
N ASN A 854 62.77 -2.69 32.68
CA ASN A 854 63.67 -3.36 31.72
C ASN A 854 63.77 -2.61 30.39
N GLY A 855 62.74 -1.83 30.02
CA GLY A 855 62.71 -0.97 28.84
C GLY A 855 63.07 0.48 29.14
N GLN A 856 62.39 1.43 28.48
CA GLN A 856 62.68 2.87 28.58
C GLN A 856 61.55 3.62 29.31
N VAL A 857 61.90 4.58 30.16
CA VAL A 857 60.97 5.52 30.81
C VAL A 857 61.48 6.94 30.57
N LEU A 858 60.87 7.67 29.64
CA LEU A 858 61.43 8.90 29.08
C LEU A 858 60.46 10.09 29.18
N SER A 859 60.94 11.23 29.68
CA SER A 859 60.22 12.50 29.64
C SER A 859 61.17 13.65 29.26
N ASP A 860 60.78 14.57 28.39
CA ASP A 860 61.63 15.71 28.01
C ASP A 860 61.62 16.81 29.09
N SER A 861 60.49 17.06 29.76
CA SER A 861 60.42 18.08 30.81
C SER A 861 59.58 17.75 32.03
N GLY A 862 58.78 16.68 32.00
CA GLY A 862 57.99 16.25 33.14
C GLY A 862 58.78 15.39 34.13
N SER A 863 58.33 15.35 35.37
CA SER A 863 58.96 14.52 36.41
C SER A 863 58.57 13.05 36.28
N ILE A 864 59.50 12.15 36.57
CA ILE A 864 59.28 10.70 36.58
C ILE A 864 59.25 10.23 38.03
N ALA A 865 58.19 9.52 38.43
CA ALA A 865 58.06 8.88 39.73
C ALA A 865 57.94 7.35 39.54
N LEU A 866 58.90 6.60 40.07
CA LEU A 866 58.89 5.14 40.13
C LEU A 866 58.66 4.71 41.58
N ILE A 867 57.51 4.10 41.85
CA ILE A 867 57.06 3.81 43.21
C ILE A 867 56.80 2.31 43.33
N SER A 868 57.59 1.62 44.15
CA SER A 868 57.29 0.29 44.67
C SER A 868 56.83 0.46 46.13
N GLY A 869 55.51 0.59 46.33
CA GLY A 869 54.86 1.05 47.57
C GLY A 869 54.35 -0.08 48.48
N PRO A 870 53.86 0.22 49.71
CA PRO A 870 53.79 -0.71 50.85
C PRO A 870 52.59 -1.66 50.74
N GLY A 871 52.60 -2.56 49.76
CA GLY A 871 51.74 -3.74 49.76
C GLY A 871 52.21 -4.75 50.81
N TYR A 872 51.33 -5.68 51.18
CA TYR A 872 51.52 -6.77 52.16
C TYR A 872 52.72 -7.73 51.89
N ASN A 873 53.57 -7.43 50.90
CA ASN A 873 54.69 -8.27 50.51
C ASN A 873 56.03 -7.70 51.07
N PRO A 874 56.83 -8.50 51.81
CA PRO A 874 58.11 -8.07 52.37
C PRO A 874 59.21 -7.70 51.34
N ASP A 875 58.98 -7.90 50.04
CA ASP A 875 59.98 -7.77 48.96
C ASP A 875 59.60 -6.72 47.88
N ASN A 876 59.10 -5.54 48.28
CA ASN A 876 58.79 -4.41 47.37
C ASN A 876 60.07 -3.76 46.82
N THR A 877 60.69 -4.47 45.86
CA THR A 877 61.96 -4.09 45.23
C THR A 877 61.73 -3.32 43.93
N LEU A 878 62.40 -2.18 43.79
CA LEU A 878 62.55 -1.48 42.51
C LEU A 878 63.84 -1.96 41.82
N THR A 879 63.69 -2.59 40.66
CA THR A 879 64.81 -3.09 39.85
C THR A 879 64.95 -2.28 38.57
N ILE A 880 66.15 -1.76 38.28
CA ILE A 880 66.52 -1.16 37.00
C ILE A 880 67.39 -2.17 36.25
N GLY A 881 66.89 -2.73 35.15
CA GLY A 881 67.55 -3.75 34.34
C GLY A 881 68.79 -3.24 33.59
N ASN A 882 69.58 -4.15 33.01
CA ASN A 882 70.86 -3.84 32.36
C ASN A 882 70.74 -2.92 31.13
N ALA A 883 69.67 -3.07 30.35
CA ALA A 883 69.40 -2.25 29.18
C ALA A 883 68.40 -1.10 29.44
N ALA A 884 68.00 -0.90 30.70
CA ALA A 884 66.96 0.06 31.04
C ALA A 884 67.46 1.51 30.98
N VAL A 885 66.61 2.42 30.54
CA VAL A 885 66.89 3.86 30.50
C VAL A 885 65.74 4.62 31.14
N VAL A 886 66.01 5.26 32.28
CA VAL A 886 65.07 6.18 32.95
C VAL A 886 65.64 7.58 32.84
N LYS A 887 64.99 8.45 32.05
CA LYS A 887 65.51 9.79 31.79
C LYS A 887 64.41 10.84 31.79
N SER A 888 64.58 11.85 32.65
CA SER A 888 63.88 13.13 32.52
C SER A 888 64.87 14.23 32.12
N THR A 889 64.73 14.84 30.93
CA THR A 889 65.73 15.80 30.43
C THR A 889 65.71 17.12 31.22
N ASN A 890 64.53 17.68 31.50
CA ASN A 890 64.37 18.94 32.24
C ASN A 890 63.54 18.82 33.54
N GLY A 891 63.05 17.62 33.88
CA GLY A 891 62.34 17.34 35.12
C GLY A 891 63.21 16.60 36.15
N THR A 892 62.58 16.14 37.23
CA THR A 892 63.24 15.30 38.27
C THR A 892 62.83 13.85 38.15
N VAL A 893 63.72 12.93 38.52
CA VAL A 893 63.38 11.52 38.72
C VAL A 893 63.30 11.25 40.22
N ALA A 894 62.19 10.68 40.68
CA ALA A 894 61.98 10.23 42.05
C ALA A 894 61.75 8.71 42.06
N MET A 895 62.54 7.99 42.84
CA MET A 895 62.44 6.54 42.97
C MET A 895 62.23 6.18 44.44
N THR A 896 61.13 5.50 44.75
CA THR A 896 60.74 5.15 46.12
C THR A 896 60.48 3.65 46.22
N ALA A 897 61.21 2.94 47.08
CA ALA A 897 61.07 1.49 47.26
C ALA A 897 61.59 1.01 48.63
N THR A 898 61.24 -0.21 49.04
CA THR A 898 61.81 -0.82 50.27
C THR A 898 63.18 -1.47 50.02
N ALA A 899 63.46 -1.83 48.76
CA ALA A 899 64.75 -2.29 48.27
C ALA A 899 64.98 -1.77 46.84
N TYR A 900 66.24 -1.52 46.46
CA TYR A 900 66.62 -1.01 45.15
C TYR A 900 67.77 -1.82 44.57
N THR A 901 67.69 -2.17 43.29
CA THR A 901 68.76 -2.87 42.56
C THR A 901 68.92 -2.28 41.16
N GLN A 902 70.14 -1.92 40.78
CA GLN A 902 70.45 -1.38 39.46
C GLN A 902 71.50 -2.25 38.78
N ASN A 903 71.10 -2.94 37.72
CA ASN A 903 71.88 -3.98 37.04
C ASN A 903 72.56 -3.47 35.75
N GLY A 904 73.04 -2.22 35.73
CA GLY A 904 73.77 -1.64 34.58
C GLY A 904 73.00 -0.59 33.75
N GLY A 905 71.67 -0.50 33.91
CA GLY A 905 70.85 0.54 33.25
C GLY A 905 71.11 1.95 33.78
N THR A 906 70.64 2.97 33.05
CA THR A 906 70.88 4.39 33.38
C THR A 906 69.65 5.06 33.98
N VAL A 907 69.86 5.86 35.03
CA VAL A 907 68.82 6.71 35.63
C VAL A 907 69.37 8.13 35.77
N THR A 908 68.79 9.07 35.04
CA THR A 908 69.27 10.48 34.98
C THR A 908 68.12 11.46 34.99
N ASP A 909 68.29 12.59 35.69
CA ASP A 909 67.40 13.74 35.65
C ASP A 909 68.16 15.03 35.28
N ARG A 910 67.50 16.20 35.36
CA ARG A 910 68.13 17.52 35.08
C ARG A 910 69.38 17.83 35.91
N ASN A 911 69.57 17.17 37.05
CA ASN A 911 70.68 17.37 37.97
C ASN A 911 71.77 16.29 37.84
N GLY A 912 71.60 15.28 36.98
CA GLY A 912 72.55 14.20 36.75
C GLY A 912 72.02 12.81 37.16
N PRO A 913 72.89 11.86 37.52
CA PRO A 913 72.48 10.52 37.97
C PRO A 913 71.63 10.55 39.24
N VAL A 914 70.56 9.75 39.31
CA VAL A 914 69.64 9.68 40.45
C VAL A 914 69.72 8.33 41.15
N THR A 915 69.72 8.33 42.48
CA THR A 915 69.65 7.11 43.32
C THR A 915 68.30 7.01 44.03
N ALA A 916 67.88 5.80 44.37
CA ALA A 916 66.57 5.59 44.98
C ALA A 916 66.52 6.02 46.45
N THR A 917 65.39 6.61 46.85
CA THR A 917 65.07 6.86 48.26
C THR A 917 64.47 5.58 48.85
N LEU A 918 65.21 4.95 49.75
CA LEU A 918 64.73 3.77 50.45
C LEU A 918 63.77 4.17 51.56
N ILE A 919 62.53 3.67 51.48
CA ILE A 919 61.57 3.77 52.58
C ILE A 919 61.77 2.58 53.53
N PRO A 920 61.59 2.77 54.85
CA PRO A 920 61.69 1.67 55.81
C PRO A 920 60.79 0.51 55.35
N LYS A 921 61.34 -0.71 55.35
CA LYS A 921 60.50 -1.91 55.26
C LYS A 921 59.42 -1.76 56.34
N PRO A 922 58.12 -1.93 56.02
CA PRO A 922 57.10 -1.89 57.05
C PRO A 922 57.52 -2.84 58.15
N THR A 923 57.67 -2.32 59.37
CA THR A 923 57.85 -3.17 60.54
C THR A 923 56.66 -4.11 60.53
N PRO A 924 56.83 -5.44 60.72
CA PRO A 924 55.68 -6.28 60.97
C PRO A 924 54.99 -5.65 62.17
N GLU A 925 53.81 -5.06 61.97
CA GLU A 925 52.97 -4.79 63.12
C GLU A 925 52.72 -6.17 63.73
N THR A 926 53.28 -6.42 64.91
CA THR A 926 52.56 -7.24 65.90
C THR A 926 51.13 -6.72 65.87
N PRO A 927 50.12 -7.58 65.71
CA PRO A 927 48.74 -7.13 65.62
C PRO A 927 48.48 -6.24 66.83
N SER A 928 48.41 -4.92 66.60
CA SER A 928 47.95 -4.03 67.63
C SER A 928 46.48 -4.37 67.78
N ASP A 929 46.13 -4.86 68.96
CA ASP A 929 44.75 -4.94 69.38
C ASP A 929 44.10 -3.58 69.10
N ALA A 930 43.31 -3.51 68.03
CA ALA A 930 42.44 -2.38 67.75
C ALA A 930 41.43 -2.15 68.90
N CYS A 931 41.39 -3.04 69.89
CA CYS A 931 40.56 -2.96 71.09
C CYS A 931 41.18 -2.17 72.25
N ALA A 932 42.49 -1.88 72.25
CA ALA A 932 43.16 -1.18 73.36
C ALA A 932 43.13 0.36 73.27
N ALA A 933 42.93 0.94 72.08
CA ALA A 933 42.91 2.39 71.87
C ALA A 933 41.48 2.99 71.80
N ALA A 934 40.44 2.17 71.61
CA ALA A 934 39.03 2.58 71.58
C ALA A 934 38.10 1.41 71.97
N PRO A 935 37.81 1.21 73.27
CA PRO A 935 37.06 0.03 73.75
C PRO A 935 35.58 -0.03 73.30
N ASN A 936 35.06 0.99 72.59
CA ASN A 936 33.66 1.07 72.16
C ASN A 936 33.47 1.06 70.63
N SER A 937 34.48 0.63 69.84
CA SER A 937 34.37 0.52 68.38
C SER A 937 33.70 -0.80 67.96
N PRO A 938 32.72 -0.81 67.03
CA PRO A 938 32.01 -2.03 66.58
C PRO A 938 32.88 -3.07 65.85
N LEU A 939 34.15 -2.75 65.56
CA LEU A 939 35.02 -3.54 64.67
C LEU A 939 35.94 -4.56 65.38
N CYS A 940 35.94 -4.67 66.71
CA CYS A 940 36.87 -5.56 67.43
C CYS A 940 36.35 -6.97 67.76
N GLY A 941 35.11 -7.32 67.40
CA GLY A 941 34.51 -8.62 67.73
C GLY A 941 34.81 -9.78 66.78
N ALA A 942 35.61 -9.61 65.71
CA ALA A 942 35.60 -10.52 64.57
C ALA A 942 36.94 -11.17 64.17
N LEU A 943 38.00 -11.09 64.98
CA LEU A 943 39.30 -11.69 64.63
C LEU A 943 39.96 -12.42 65.82
N SER A 944 39.48 -13.63 66.09
CA SER A 944 40.31 -14.71 66.65
C SER A 944 39.96 -16.01 65.92
N LEU A 945 40.97 -16.72 65.42
CA LEU A 945 40.83 -17.97 64.68
C LEU A 945 40.07 -19.03 65.52
N PRO A 946 39.24 -19.88 64.91
CA PRO A 946 38.40 -20.83 65.63
C PRO A 946 39.24 -21.97 66.23
N THR A 947 38.90 -22.35 67.46
CA THR A 947 39.32 -23.62 68.04
C THR A 947 38.55 -24.77 67.37
N ILE A 948 39.11 -25.99 67.41
CA ILE A 948 38.50 -27.24 66.90
C ILE A 948 37.17 -27.61 67.60
N ALA A 949 36.61 -26.74 68.44
CA ALA A 949 35.27 -26.83 69.02
C ALA A 949 34.20 -25.97 68.30
N GLU A 950 34.52 -25.30 67.18
CA GLU A 950 33.56 -24.44 66.44
C GLU A 950 33.22 -24.90 65.02
N LEU A 951 33.46 -26.18 64.69
CA LEU A 951 33.03 -26.80 63.43
C LEU A 951 31.54 -27.24 63.41
N ALA A 952 30.67 -26.58 64.18
CA ALA A 952 29.25 -26.95 64.29
C ALA A 952 28.26 -25.77 64.19
N ARG A 953 28.59 -24.70 63.44
CA ARG A 953 27.74 -23.49 63.40
C ARG A 953 27.35 -22.89 62.03
N PRO A 954 27.54 -23.56 60.87
CA PRO A 954 26.74 -23.24 59.67
C PRO A 954 25.53 -24.18 59.49
N ALA A 955 25.59 -25.40 60.04
CA ALA A 955 24.49 -26.37 59.93
C ALA A 955 23.30 -26.03 60.84
N GLN A 956 23.53 -25.54 62.06
CA GLN A 956 22.44 -25.24 63.01
C GLN A 956 21.64 -23.97 62.66
N VAL A 957 22.24 -23.00 61.97
CA VAL A 957 21.55 -21.78 61.52
C VAL A 957 20.73 -22.05 60.26
N ALA A 958 21.27 -22.83 59.32
CA ALA A 958 20.52 -23.30 58.14
C ALA A 958 19.39 -24.29 58.54
N ILE A 959 19.63 -25.16 59.53
CA ILE A 959 18.58 -26.02 60.11
C ILE A 959 17.53 -25.19 60.84
N ASN A 960 17.91 -24.16 61.61
CA ASN A 960 16.93 -23.30 62.29
C ASN A 960 16.14 -22.43 61.31
N GLU A 961 16.72 -21.87 60.23
CA GLU A 961 15.98 -21.15 59.19
C GLU A 961 15.06 -22.08 58.40
N VAL A 962 15.50 -23.29 58.06
CA VAL A 962 14.65 -24.29 57.40
C VAL A 962 13.52 -24.76 58.34
N VAL A 963 13.78 -24.96 59.65
CA VAL A 963 12.77 -25.32 60.66
C VAL A 963 11.80 -24.15 60.95
N THR A 964 12.25 -22.90 60.88
CA THR A 964 11.39 -21.72 61.06
C THR A 964 10.49 -21.53 59.83
N THR A 965 11.01 -21.77 58.62
CA THR A 965 10.23 -21.75 57.37
C THR A 965 9.28 -22.95 57.27
N LEU A 966 9.69 -24.15 57.71
CA LEU A 966 8.79 -25.33 57.82
C LEU A 966 7.67 -25.11 58.85
N ASN A 967 7.96 -24.46 59.99
CA ASN A 967 6.96 -24.14 61.01
C ASN A 967 6.02 -22.99 60.59
N ALA A 968 6.49 -22.06 59.75
CA ALA A 968 5.65 -21.02 59.13
C ALA A 968 4.71 -21.60 58.05
N VAL A 969 5.16 -22.61 57.30
CA VAL A 969 4.34 -23.35 56.32
C VAL A 969 3.35 -24.29 57.03
N ASN A 970 3.72 -24.93 58.15
CA ASN A 970 2.78 -25.73 58.97
C ASN A 970 1.80 -24.88 59.81
N GLY A 971 2.14 -23.64 60.15
CA GLY A 971 1.30 -22.72 60.93
C GLY A 971 0.18 -22.04 60.14
N GLN A 972 0.22 -22.07 58.81
CA GLN A 972 -0.84 -21.52 57.94
C GLN A 972 -1.85 -22.57 57.44
N ASN A 973 -1.68 -23.86 57.77
CA ASN A 973 -2.53 -24.96 57.32
C ASN A 973 -3.69 -25.33 58.28
N SER A 974 -4.11 -24.41 59.14
CA SER A 974 -5.36 -24.54 59.92
C SER A 974 -6.30 -23.40 59.58
N ASN A 975 -6.77 -23.34 58.32
CA ASN A 975 -8.17 -23.03 57.96
C ASN A 975 -8.31 -22.65 56.47
N ARG A 976 -9.08 -23.50 55.76
CA ARG A 976 -9.79 -23.28 54.47
C ARG A 976 -8.95 -23.34 53.21
N ASP A 977 -9.45 -23.80 52.07
CA ASP A 977 -10.43 -24.82 51.68
C ASP A 977 -10.24 -24.89 50.15
N GLU A 978 -10.06 -26.10 49.64
CA GLU A 978 -10.25 -26.55 48.25
C GLU A 978 -9.46 -25.90 47.09
N GLY A 979 -8.50 -26.70 46.57
CA GLY A 979 -8.43 -26.97 45.13
C GLY A 979 -7.18 -26.52 44.37
N PHE A 980 -6.00 -27.14 44.61
CA PHE A 980 -4.90 -27.12 43.62
C PHE A 980 -4.32 -28.52 43.37
N SER A 981 -3.97 -28.74 42.10
CA SER A 981 -3.78 -30.04 41.44
C SER A 981 -2.39 -30.66 41.65
N LYS A 982 -2.33 -31.97 41.42
CA LYS A 982 -1.20 -32.94 41.52
C LYS A 982 0.12 -32.60 40.78
N ALA A 983 0.30 -31.39 40.25
CA ALA A 983 1.49 -30.97 39.51
C ALA A 983 2.57 -30.27 40.39
N GLU A 984 2.25 -29.89 41.63
CA GLU A 984 3.22 -29.26 42.55
C GLU A 984 3.89 -30.25 43.52
N GLU A 985 3.38 -31.48 43.63
CA GLU A 985 3.97 -32.52 44.48
C GLU A 985 5.22 -33.15 43.84
N ASP A 986 5.24 -33.31 42.50
CA ASP A 986 6.38 -33.87 41.75
C ASP A 986 7.57 -32.88 41.60
N ALA A 987 7.34 -31.58 41.76
CA ALA A 987 8.39 -30.56 41.69
C ALA A 987 9.23 -30.48 42.98
N GLY A 988 8.65 -30.89 44.12
CA GLY A 988 9.31 -30.90 45.43
C GLY A 988 10.32 -32.05 45.59
N ASP A 989 9.97 -33.24 45.12
CA ASP A 989 10.82 -34.43 45.26
C ASP A 989 12.05 -34.39 44.33
N GLY A 990 11.91 -33.86 43.11
CA GLY A 990 13.02 -33.74 42.15
C GLY A 990 14.11 -32.75 42.58
N ALA A 991 13.74 -31.68 43.31
CA ALA A 991 14.69 -30.69 43.83
C ALA A 991 15.50 -31.25 45.03
N LEU A 992 14.90 -32.13 45.83
CA LEU A 992 15.55 -32.78 46.97
C LEU A 992 16.55 -33.86 46.52
N GLU A 993 16.22 -34.62 45.48
CA GLU A 993 17.09 -35.67 44.94
C GLU A 993 18.33 -35.08 44.23
N ALA A 994 18.18 -33.95 43.55
CA ALA A 994 19.28 -33.22 42.90
C ALA A 994 20.29 -32.63 43.92
N ALA A 995 19.81 -32.16 45.07
CA ALA A 995 20.66 -31.63 46.13
C ALA A 995 21.47 -32.73 46.85
N VAL A 996 20.89 -33.92 47.04
CA VAL A 996 21.56 -35.07 47.68
C VAL A 996 22.66 -35.65 46.78
N GLU A 997 22.46 -35.68 45.47
CA GLU A 997 23.45 -36.20 44.51
C GLU A 997 24.65 -35.25 44.31
N GLN A 998 24.43 -33.93 44.46
CA GLN A 998 25.51 -32.95 44.45
C GLN A 998 26.41 -33.07 45.70
N TYR A 999 25.84 -33.44 46.85
CA TYR A 999 26.58 -33.62 48.11
C TYR A 999 27.44 -34.91 48.11
N ARG A 1000 26.99 -36.00 47.46
CA ARG A 1000 27.79 -37.24 47.31
C ARG A 1000 29.05 -37.06 46.45
N LYS A 1001 29.05 -36.11 45.51
CA LYS A 1001 30.18 -35.82 44.62
C LYS A 1001 31.30 -34.99 45.28
N LEU A 1002 30.99 -34.25 46.36
CA LEU A 1002 31.93 -33.37 47.05
C LEU A 1002 32.69 -34.05 48.22
N ALA A 1003 32.32 -35.28 48.61
CA ALA A 1003 32.81 -35.93 49.83
C ALA A 1003 33.79 -37.11 49.62
N ARG A 1004 34.59 -37.14 48.54
CA ARG A 1004 35.68 -38.12 48.37
C ARG A 1004 37.07 -37.48 48.47
N PRO A 1005 37.93 -37.89 49.42
CA PRO A 1005 39.31 -37.40 49.50
C PRO A 1005 40.22 -38.09 48.47
N PRO A 1006 41.25 -37.41 47.92
CA PRO A 1006 42.34 -38.07 47.20
C PRO A 1006 43.23 -38.84 48.19
N ARG A 1007 43.48 -40.13 47.89
CA ARG A 1007 44.50 -40.95 48.54
C ARG A 1007 45.82 -40.81 47.80
N GLN A 1008 46.86 -40.46 48.58
CA GLN A 1008 48.31 -40.42 48.31
C GLN A 1008 48.83 -39.53 47.19
#